data_AF-G7LLQ5-F1
#
_entry.id   AF-G7LLQ5-F1
#
_cell.length_a   1.000
_cell.length_b   1.000
_cell.length_c   1.000
_cell.angle_alpha   90.00
_cell.angle_beta   90.00
_cell.angle_gamma   90.00
#
_symmetry.space_group_name_H-M   'P 1'
#
loop_
_entity.id
_entity.type
_entity.pdbx_description
1 polymer ?
#
loop_
_entity_poly.entity_id
_entity_poly.type
_entity_poly.pdbx_seq_one_letter_code
_entity_poly.pdbx_strand_id
1 'polypeptide(L)'
;MANLPEKQEWIDGIYQLETSDPVVGGPGGVSNRQAEQLADRTAYLKKEVESTGENLQSHIKAADPHTQYAPKASPALTGTPTAPTAAAGVNNAQIATTAYVMAAIAALVNGSPGALDTLKELAAALGDDPNFSSTVLNKLAEKLDKAQNGADIPDKVKFMANVGLKSAATRTVGSGASDIPDITIGDGRYLGKTATAAAATKLAAARKIAGVTFDGTADIAINPANVGALPIAGGTLTGNLISTVADALRLIYGGYGAIFRNDGSGFYILLTNKDAASGAFNSLRPLRINLATGDIEFGHTANASVLQEKGQRVYSPNNKPTAADIGALPAGGTAAAATKLSMARKIAGVAFDGTADITLTPANVGALPAAGTAAAATKFASARKINGVAFDGTSDISLTPANIGALATTGGDMSASARISWKGVNDYGQIGFTDRSTASPAHSSLYFKVGDDLPNGDGDYFLWQAFTGSLESPTATVDLMKLNGVGLYYKGNQVYHTGYKPTAADVGALPAAGTAAAATKLATARTINGVAFDGTANISLTPANIGALPAAGTAAAATKLAAARKINGVAFDGTKDIDVGAGLGLKLVALLQTSVHRLDEVSFKAIDASTLEATFSFNSRGRFIETGETKLLLLDQSATSSRYQPVGKFVVTSVSAPASDTKDTTIRINYPSHGVTTGSTKTFRLGGFIYREVGCSFDGHVSTVANVTFAYLMTLSNALSSKNVPIMASSTSDVYTYNNTYGTRTLATDNHAMVINAEQVNTKTISFNVVDNNTDEALRVDMLTIMVYDI
;
A
#
# COMPACT_ATOMS: atom_id res chain seq x y z
N MET A 1 25.38 -9.40 28.63
CA MET A 1 26.08 -10.70 28.41
C MET A 1 26.47 -10.75 26.95
N ALA A 2 27.75 -10.93 26.64
CA ALA A 2 28.25 -10.95 25.26
C ALA A 2 28.29 -12.41 24.77
N ASN A 3 27.49 -12.73 23.74
CA ASN A 3 27.52 -14.04 23.09
C ASN A 3 28.68 -14.09 22.07
N LEU A 4 29.26 -15.26 21.85
CA LEU A 4 30.19 -15.47 20.74
C LEU A 4 29.40 -15.50 19.41
N PRO A 5 29.89 -14.83 18.36
CA PRO A 5 29.23 -14.87 17.05
C PRO A 5 29.44 -16.24 16.38
N GLU A 6 28.35 -16.89 15.98
CA GLU A 6 28.38 -18.17 15.26
C GLU A 6 28.40 -17.95 13.74
N LYS A 7 29.21 -18.72 13.01
CA LYS A 7 29.30 -18.75 11.55
C LYS A 7 28.92 -20.12 11.02
N GLN A 8 28.23 -20.15 9.88
CA GLN A 8 27.84 -21.40 9.23
C GLN A 8 28.98 -21.97 8.39
N GLU A 9 30.09 -22.33 9.02
CA GLU A 9 31.30 -22.81 8.37
C GLU A 9 31.77 -24.13 8.98
N TRP A 10 32.20 -25.07 8.14
CA TRP A 10 32.81 -26.31 8.60
C TRP A 10 34.30 -26.10 8.83
N ILE A 11 34.73 -26.10 10.10
CA ILE A 11 36.14 -26.06 10.48
C ILE A 11 36.69 -27.50 10.53
N ASP A 12 37.90 -27.79 10.04
CA ASP A 12 38.42 -29.18 9.97
C ASP A 12 38.98 -29.74 11.29
N GLY A 13 39.23 -28.91 12.31
CA GLY A 13 39.64 -29.36 13.66
C GLY A 13 39.14 -28.45 14.79
N ILE A 14 39.16 -28.95 16.03
CA ILE A 14 38.99 -28.13 17.23
C ILE A 14 40.38 -27.88 17.79
N TYR A 15 40.75 -26.60 17.90
CA TYR A 15 42.04 -26.19 18.44
C TYR A 15 42.22 -26.72 19.86
N GLN A 16 43.36 -27.29 20.21
CA GLN A 16 43.65 -27.65 21.60
C GLN A 16 44.37 -26.48 22.27
N LEU A 17 43.88 -26.03 23.43
CA LEU A 17 44.59 -25.01 24.20
C LEU A 17 45.92 -25.60 24.69
N GLU A 18 47.01 -24.93 24.36
CA GLU A 18 48.35 -25.29 24.81
C GLU A 18 48.68 -24.59 26.12
N THR A 19 49.62 -25.15 26.90
CA THR A 19 50.02 -24.56 28.20
C THR A 19 50.74 -23.21 28.04
N SER A 20 51.16 -22.85 26.83
CA SER A 20 51.75 -21.57 26.48
C SER A 20 50.74 -20.52 25.98
N ASP A 21 49.47 -20.87 25.79
CA ASP A 21 48.47 -19.95 25.24
C ASP A 21 48.05 -18.88 26.27
N PRO A 22 47.94 -17.60 25.87
CA PRO A 22 47.49 -16.54 26.77
C PRO A 22 45.97 -16.67 27.03
N VAL A 23 45.55 -16.43 28.28
CA VAL A 23 44.12 -16.45 28.66
C VAL A 23 43.44 -15.18 28.16
N VAL A 24 43.00 -15.21 26.90
CA VAL A 24 42.34 -14.09 26.21
C VAL A 24 40.94 -14.52 25.78
N GLY A 25 39.92 -13.94 26.42
CA GLY A 25 38.51 -14.08 26.04
C GLY A 25 38.07 -13.05 24.99
N GLY A 26 36.77 -13.02 24.71
CA GLY A 26 36.17 -12.20 23.65
C GLY A 26 36.20 -12.85 22.25
N PRO A 27 35.55 -12.25 21.24
CA PRO A 27 35.58 -12.75 19.86
C PRO A 27 37.00 -12.81 19.30
N GLY A 28 37.42 -13.95 18.75
CA GLY A 28 38.79 -14.19 18.27
C GLY A 28 39.85 -14.40 19.37
N GLY A 29 39.46 -14.36 20.65
CA GLY A 29 40.33 -14.67 21.79
C GLY A 29 40.67 -16.17 21.84
N VAL A 30 41.93 -16.49 22.16
CA VAL A 30 42.45 -17.88 22.14
C VAL A 30 41.65 -18.78 23.09
N SER A 31 41.23 -18.28 24.26
CA SER A 31 40.46 -19.05 25.24
C SER A 31 39.03 -19.40 24.79
N ASN A 32 38.48 -18.66 23.83
CA ASN A 32 37.15 -18.91 23.28
C ASN A 32 37.19 -19.69 21.95
N ARG A 33 38.37 -19.92 21.37
CA ARG A 33 38.55 -20.52 20.04
C ARG A 33 37.93 -21.92 19.94
N GLN A 34 38.08 -22.73 20.98
CA GLN A 34 37.46 -24.06 21.05
C GLN A 34 35.92 -23.99 21.00
N ALA A 35 35.33 -23.06 21.75
CA ALA A 35 33.90 -22.86 21.82
C ALA A 35 33.35 -22.25 20.51
N GLU A 36 34.07 -21.29 19.92
CA GLU A 36 33.73 -20.67 18.63
C GLU A 36 33.75 -21.71 17.50
N GLN A 37 34.82 -22.52 17.39
CA GLN A 37 34.93 -23.57 16.36
C GLN A 37 33.87 -24.67 16.51
N LEU A 38 33.51 -25.02 17.75
CA LEU A 38 32.44 -25.99 18.00
C LEU A 38 31.06 -25.40 17.67
N ALA A 39 30.83 -24.12 18.00
CA ALA A 39 29.59 -23.44 17.68
C ALA A 39 29.41 -23.28 16.17
N ASP A 40 30.46 -22.91 15.43
CA ASP A 40 30.43 -22.77 13.97
C ASP A 40 30.10 -24.09 13.26
N ARG A 41 30.76 -25.19 13.67
CA ARG A 41 30.43 -26.55 13.18
C ARG A 41 28.98 -26.93 13.48
N THR A 42 28.49 -26.59 14.68
CA THR A 42 27.12 -26.89 15.08
C THR A 42 26.13 -26.10 14.23
N ALA A 43 26.41 -24.82 13.95
CA ALA A 43 25.61 -23.98 13.07
C ALA A 43 25.62 -24.47 11.61
N TYR A 44 26.78 -24.92 11.10
CA TYR A 44 26.91 -25.55 9.79
C TYR A 44 26.08 -26.84 9.70
N LEU A 45 26.25 -27.77 10.64
CA LEU A 45 25.50 -29.03 10.66
C LEU A 45 24.00 -28.81 10.81
N LYS A 46 23.59 -27.84 11.63
CA LYS A 46 22.18 -27.45 11.77
C LYS A 46 21.60 -26.98 10.43
N LYS A 47 22.32 -26.12 9.72
CA LYS A 47 21.91 -25.67 8.37
C LYS A 47 21.85 -26.83 7.38
N GLU A 48 22.83 -27.73 7.37
CA GLU A 48 22.82 -28.89 6.46
C GLU A 48 21.64 -29.82 6.75
N VAL A 49 21.32 -30.05 8.03
CA VAL A 49 20.14 -30.85 8.44
C VAL A 49 18.84 -30.15 8.05
N GLU A 50 18.71 -28.85 8.30
CA GLU A 50 17.55 -28.03 7.91
C GLU A 50 17.38 -28.00 6.38
N SER A 51 18.47 -27.81 5.64
CA SER A 51 18.49 -27.85 4.17
C SER A 51 18.13 -29.24 3.64
N THR A 52 18.61 -30.31 4.27
CA THR A 52 18.23 -31.68 3.89
C THR A 52 16.74 -31.94 4.14
N GLY A 53 16.18 -31.41 5.23
CA GLY A 53 14.75 -31.46 5.52
C GLY A 53 13.90 -30.70 4.50
N GLU A 54 14.30 -29.48 4.13
CA GLU A 54 13.63 -28.67 3.09
C GLU A 54 13.75 -29.29 1.69
N ASN A 55 14.93 -29.85 1.37
CA ASN A 55 15.17 -30.57 0.12
C ASN A 55 14.34 -31.86 0.05
N LEU A 56 14.19 -32.60 1.16
CA LEU A 56 13.32 -33.77 1.22
C LEU A 56 11.84 -33.39 1.12
N GLN A 57 11.40 -32.32 1.78
CA GLN A 57 10.04 -31.79 1.64
C GLN A 57 9.75 -31.32 0.21
N SER A 58 10.74 -30.72 -0.46
CA SER A 58 10.63 -30.32 -1.87
C SER A 58 10.61 -31.53 -2.81
N HIS A 59 11.40 -32.56 -2.52
CA HIS A 59 11.40 -33.85 -3.22
C HIS A 59 10.08 -34.61 -3.04
N ILE A 60 9.48 -34.59 -1.84
CA ILE A 60 8.18 -35.22 -1.56
C ILE A 60 7.02 -34.47 -2.25
N LYS A 61 7.10 -33.13 -2.34
CA LYS A 61 6.06 -32.31 -2.97
C LYS A 61 6.14 -32.28 -4.50
N ALA A 62 7.31 -32.55 -5.08
CA ALA A 62 7.45 -32.63 -6.52
C ALA A 62 6.59 -33.78 -7.06
N ALA A 63 5.81 -33.52 -8.11
CA ALA A 63 4.95 -34.53 -8.73
C ALA A 63 5.78 -35.70 -9.31
N ASP A 64 6.96 -35.37 -9.87
CA ASP A 64 7.91 -36.32 -10.46
C ASP A 64 9.35 -36.00 -9.98
N PRO A 65 9.73 -36.42 -8.76
CA PRO A 65 11.01 -36.08 -8.15
C PRO A 65 12.23 -36.79 -8.76
N HIS A 66 11.99 -37.66 -9.73
CA HIS A 66 12.98 -38.46 -10.45
C HIS A 66 12.76 -38.28 -11.95
N THR A 67 13.38 -37.25 -12.53
CA THR A 67 13.20 -36.84 -13.92
C THR A 67 13.71 -37.86 -14.96
N GLN A 68 14.43 -38.89 -14.52
CA GLN A 68 14.80 -40.03 -15.37
C GLN A 68 13.65 -41.01 -15.63
N TYR A 69 12.53 -40.89 -14.92
CA TYR A 69 11.33 -41.69 -15.15
C TYR A 69 10.27 -40.87 -15.87
N ALA A 70 9.38 -41.55 -16.61
CA ALA A 70 8.26 -40.88 -17.25
C ALA A 70 7.28 -40.34 -16.19
N PRO A 71 6.69 -39.14 -16.40
CA PRO A 71 5.72 -38.56 -15.47
C PRO A 71 4.57 -39.51 -15.11
N LYS A 72 4.16 -39.54 -13.84
CA LYS A 72 3.03 -40.39 -13.40
C LYS A 72 1.71 -39.99 -14.08
N ALA A 73 1.53 -38.71 -14.36
CA ALA A 73 0.37 -38.18 -15.07
C ALA A 73 0.76 -37.79 -16.49
N SER A 74 0.09 -38.38 -17.48
CA SER A 74 0.31 -38.11 -18.91
C SER A 74 1.77 -38.23 -19.37
N PRO A 75 2.42 -39.40 -19.18
CA PRO A 75 3.79 -39.58 -19.66
C PRO A 75 3.88 -39.39 -21.18
N ALA A 76 4.80 -38.55 -21.63
CA ALA A 76 5.16 -38.46 -23.04
C ALA A 76 6.00 -39.69 -23.42
N LEU A 77 5.35 -40.72 -23.98
CA LEU A 77 6.02 -41.92 -24.46
C LEU A 77 6.74 -41.61 -25.78
N THR A 78 8.07 -41.69 -25.79
CA THR A 78 8.91 -41.52 -27.00
C THR A 78 9.59 -42.84 -27.36
N GLY A 79 9.94 -43.04 -28.64
CA GLY A 79 10.49 -44.32 -29.13
C GLY A 79 9.42 -45.40 -29.39
N THR A 80 9.73 -46.67 -29.05
CA THR A 80 8.84 -47.84 -29.25
C THR A 80 8.50 -48.52 -27.91
N PRO A 81 7.63 -47.93 -27.07
CA PRO A 81 7.27 -48.49 -25.77
C PRO A 81 6.51 -49.82 -25.91
N THR A 82 6.85 -50.81 -25.09
CA THR A 82 6.13 -52.10 -25.02
C THR A 82 5.15 -52.10 -23.85
N ALA A 83 3.93 -52.58 -24.07
CA ALA A 83 2.94 -52.84 -23.02
C ALA A 83 2.32 -54.24 -23.19
N PRO A 84 1.82 -54.88 -22.12
CA PRO A 84 1.10 -56.16 -22.24
C PRO A 84 -0.14 -56.04 -23.12
N THR A 85 -0.39 -57.03 -23.98
CA THR A 85 -1.61 -57.08 -24.80
C THR A 85 -2.82 -57.35 -23.92
N ALA A 86 -3.77 -56.41 -23.90
CA ALA A 86 -5.02 -56.57 -23.17
C ALA A 86 -5.85 -57.74 -23.71
N ALA A 87 -6.65 -58.37 -22.85
CA ALA A 87 -7.61 -59.38 -23.27
C ALA A 87 -8.78 -58.76 -24.06
N ALA A 88 -9.46 -59.55 -24.89
CA ALA A 88 -10.61 -59.09 -25.66
C ALA A 88 -11.74 -58.58 -24.75
N GLY A 89 -12.37 -57.45 -25.12
CA GLY A 89 -13.48 -56.84 -24.36
C GLY A 89 -13.08 -55.90 -23.23
N VAL A 90 -11.78 -55.72 -22.94
CA VAL A 90 -11.31 -54.73 -21.96
C VAL A 90 -11.63 -53.31 -22.44
N ASN A 91 -12.29 -52.51 -21.61
CA ASN A 91 -12.77 -51.15 -21.92
C ASN A 91 -12.39 -50.10 -20.84
N ASN A 92 -11.26 -50.32 -20.16
CA ASN A 92 -10.74 -49.41 -19.14
C ASN A 92 -9.55 -48.60 -19.68
N ALA A 93 -8.88 -47.83 -18.83
CA ALA A 93 -7.78 -46.93 -19.22
C ALA A 93 -6.43 -47.62 -19.54
N GLN A 94 -6.40 -48.94 -19.77
CA GLN A 94 -5.19 -49.64 -20.22
C GLN A 94 -4.75 -49.15 -21.61
N ILE A 95 -3.43 -49.09 -21.84
CA ILE A 95 -2.86 -48.74 -23.15
C ILE A 95 -3.21 -49.83 -24.17
N ALA A 96 -3.88 -49.47 -25.25
CA ALA A 96 -4.17 -50.39 -26.35
C ALA A 96 -2.88 -50.68 -27.14
N THR A 97 -2.38 -51.92 -27.08
CA THR A 97 -1.24 -52.34 -27.89
C THR A 97 -1.64 -52.51 -29.35
N THR A 98 -0.66 -52.42 -30.26
CA THR A 98 -0.89 -52.70 -31.69
C THR A 98 -1.45 -54.11 -31.92
N ALA A 99 -1.03 -55.09 -31.12
CA ALA A 99 -1.57 -56.45 -31.16
C ALA A 99 -3.05 -56.52 -30.76
N TYR A 100 -3.46 -55.78 -29.73
CA TYR A 100 -4.87 -55.69 -29.33
C TYR A 100 -5.74 -55.03 -30.42
N VAL A 101 -5.26 -53.91 -31.01
CA VAL A 101 -5.99 -53.21 -32.08
C VAL A 101 -6.10 -54.07 -33.33
N MET A 102 -5.03 -54.75 -33.74
CA MET A 102 -5.06 -55.67 -34.89
C MET A 102 -6.02 -56.83 -34.67
N ALA A 103 -6.05 -57.40 -33.46
CA ALA A 103 -7.01 -58.46 -33.11
C ALA A 103 -8.46 -57.95 -33.10
N ALA A 104 -8.70 -56.74 -32.58
CA ALA A 104 -10.03 -56.12 -32.56
C ALA A 104 -10.53 -55.77 -33.97
N ILE A 105 -9.66 -55.24 -34.85
CA ILE A 105 -9.99 -54.97 -36.26
C ILE A 105 -10.27 -56.29 -36.99
N ALA A 106 -9.44 -57.32 -36.80
CA ALA A 106 -9.69 -58.62 -37.40
C ALA A 106 -11.03 -59.22 -36.94
N ALA A 107 -11.37 -59.09 -35.65
CA ALA A 107 -12.65 -59.52 -35.11
C ALA A 107 -13.83 -58.71 -35.67
N LEU A 108 -13.69 -57.40 -35.86
CA LEU A 108 -14.70 -56.53 -36.48
C LEU A 108 -14.91 -56.88 -37.95
N VAL A 109 -13.82 -57.07 -38.71
CA VAL A 109 -13.87 -57.48 -40.13
C VAL A 109 -14.51 -58.86 -40.28
N ASN A 110 -14.18 -59.81 -39.41
CA ASN A 110 -14.77 -61.15 -39.42
C ASN A 110 -16.20 -61.21 -38.87
N GLY A 111 -16.61 -60.22 -38.08
CA GLY A 111 -17.94 -60.13 -37.47
C GLY A 111 -18.95 -59.28 -38.24
N SER A 112 -18.55 -58.66 -39.35
CA SER A 112 -19.38 -57.74 -40.11
C SER A 112 -20.38 -58.52 -41.02
N PRO A 113 -21.71 -58.39 -40.84
CA PRO A 113 -22.68 -59.08 -41.68
C PRO A 113 -22.76 -58.48 -43.10
N GLY A 114 -22.75 -59.31 -44.14
CA GLY A 114 -23.22 -59.13 -45.53
C GLY A 114 -22.72 -57.94 -46.36
N ALA A 115 -22.66 -56.72 -45.82
CA ALA A 115 -22.35 -55.52 -46.60
C ALA A 115 -20.85 -55.30 -46.84
N LEU A 116 -19.97 -55.81 -45.96
CA LEU A 116 -18.51 -55.89 -46.18
C LEU A 116 -18.05 -57.27 -46.68
N ASP A 117 -18.95 -58.25 -46.75
CA ASP A 117 -18.74 -59.46 -47.55
C ASP A 117 -18.67 -59.08 -49.03
N THR A 118 -19.19 -57.92 -49.45
CA THR A 118 -19.21 -57.48 -50.86
C THR A 118 -17.92 -57.64 -51.65
N LEU A 119 -16.70 -57.46 -51.11
CA LEU A 119 -15.48 -57.74 -51.89
C LEU A 119 -15.15 -59.24 -51.99
N LYS A 120 -15.51 -60.03 -50.98
CA LYS A 120 -15.38 -61.49 -50.97
C LYS A 120 -16.52 -62.17 -51.72
N GLU A 121 -17.75 -61.64 -51.63
CA GLU A 121 -18.90 -61.93 -52.48
C GLU A 121 -18.61 -61.52 -53.92
N LEU A 122 -17.95 -60.40 -54.19
CA LEU A 122 -17.57 -60.03 -55.56
C LEU A 122 -16.48 -60.98 -56.07
N ALA A 123 -15.46 -61.32 -55.26
CA ALA A 123 -14.47 -62.33 -55.62
C ALA A 123 -15.14 -63.69 -55.91
N ALA A 124 -16.02 -64.16 -55.03
CA ALA A 124 -16.76 -65.41 -55.18
C ALA A 124 -17.79 -65.38 -56.32
N ALA A 125 -18.48 -64.25 -56.55
CA ALA A 125 -19.43 -64.06 -57.66
C ALA A 125 -18.73 -63.97 -59.02
N LEU A 126 -17.47 -63.51 -59.04
CA LEU A 126 -16.57 -63.62 -60.18
C LEU A 126 -15.85 -64.97 -60.23
N GLY A 127 -16.17 -65.91 -59.32
CA GLY A 127 -15.72 -67.30 -59.32
C GLY A 127 -14.33 -67.53 -58.74
N ASP A 128 -13.80 -66.58 -57.97
CA ASP A 128 -12.40 -66.53 -57.51
C ASP A 128 -11.40 -66.69 -58.67
N ASP A 129 -11.77 -66.28 -59.90
CA ASP A 129 -10.98 -66.50 -61.11
C ASP A 129 -9.85 -65.46 -61.21
N PRO A 130 -8.57 -65.84 -60.98
CA PRO A 130 -7.45 -64.90 -61.08
C PRO A 130 -7.21 -64.43 -62.51
N ASN A 131 -7.82 -65.09 -63.51
CA ASN A 131 -7.78 -64.73 -64.92
C ASN A 131 -9.14 -64.24 -65.43
N PHE A 132 -10.00 -63.69 -64.56
CA PHE A 132 -11.36 -63.25 -64.89
C PHE A 132 -11.47 -62.49 -66.21
N SER A 133 -10.52 -61.58 -66.48
CA SER A 133 -10.45 -60.83 -67.76
C SER A 133 -10.34 -61.75 -68.98
N SER A 134 -9.47 -62.77 -68.93
CA SER A 134 -9.28 -63.75 -70.02
C SER A 134 -10.52 -64.63 -70.19
N THR A 135 -11.14 -65.07 -69.09
CA THR A 135 -12.36 -65.89 -69.12
C THR A 135 -13.54 -65.14 -69.74
N VAL A 136 -13.73 -63.87 -69.38
CA VAL A 136 -14.77 -63.02 -69.98
C VAL A 136 -14.46 -62.73 -71.45
N LEU A 137 -13.21 -62.47 -71.80
CA LEU A 137 -12.79 -62.29 -73.19
C LEU A 137 -13.08 -63.52 -74.05
N ASN A 138 -12.82 -64.73 -73.54
CA ASN A 138 -13.12 -65.97 -74.26
C ASN A 138 -14.63 -66.18 -74.43
N LYS A 139 -15.44 -65.93 -73.40
CA LYS A 139 -16.92 -65.98 -73.52
C LYS A 139 -17.49 -64.92 -74.46
N LEU A 140 -16.83 -63.76 -74.57
CA LEU A 140 -17.23 -62.73 -75.52
C LEU A 140 -16.83 -63.10 -76.95
N ALA A 141 -15.69 -63.79 -77.12
CA ALA A 141 -15.26 -64.33 -78.41
C ALA A 141 -16.17 -65.45 -78.95
N GLU A 142 -16.97 -66.10 -78.09
CA GLU A 142 -18.04 -67.03 -78.50
C GLU A 142 -19.31 -66.32 -79.02
N LYS A 143 -19.41 -64.99 -78.89
CA LYS A 143 -20.53 -64.23 -79.48
C LYS A 143 -20.31 -64.07 -80.98
N LEU A 144 -21.42 -64.06 -81.72
CA LEU A 144 -21.38 -63.86 -83.17
C LEU A 144 -20.88 -62.45 -83.51
N ASP A 145 -19.90 -62.37 -84.40
CA ASP A 145 -19.41 -61.14 -84.97
C ASP A 145 -20.39 -60.62 -86.03
N LYS A 146 -20.85 -59.39 -85.82
CA LYS A 146 -21.73 -58.69 -86.75
C LYS A 146 -21.14 -58.61 -88.16
N ALA A 147 -19.82 -58.46 -88.30
CA ALA A 147 -19.17 -58.37 -89.61
C ALA A 147 -19.18 -59.71 -90.36
N GLN A 148 -19.28 -60.83 -89.65
CA GLN A 148 -19.35 -62.16 -90.27
C GLN A 148 -20.76 -62.53 -90.73
N ASN A 149 -21.78 -61.71 -90.47
CA ASN A 149 -23.16 -61.89 -90.93
C ASN A 149 -23.71 -63.31 -90.69
N GLY A 150 -23.37 -63.94 -89.56
CA GLY A 150 -23.83 -65.26 -89.17
C GLY A 150 -23.04 -66.44 -89.76
N ALA A 151 -21.90 -66.19 -90.42
CA ALA A 151 -21.00 -67.24 -90.91
C ALA A 151 -20.41 -68.09 -89.76
N ASP A 152 -20.19 -67.46 -88.61
CA ASP A 152 -19.64 -67.97 -87.36
C ASP A 152 -20.67 -68.66 -86.46
N ILE A 153 -21.92 -68.82 -86.92
CA ILE A 153 -22.92 -69.63 -86.22
C ILE A 153 -22.48 -71.09 -86.23
N PRO A 154 -22.19 -71.71 -85.06
CA PRO A 154 -21.66 -73.07 -85.02
C PRO A 154 -22.66 -74.12 -85.51
N ASP A 155 -23.96 -73.91 -85.24
CA ASP A 155 -25.06 -74.77 -85.72
C ASP A 155 -26.16 -73.91 -86.36
N LYS A 156 -26.00 -73.69 -87.66
CA LYS A 156 -26.91 -72.86 -88.48
C LYS A 156 -28.32 -73.44 -88.53
N VAL A 157 -28.45 -74.77 -88.54
CA VAL A 157 -29.74 -75.47 -88.65
C VAL A 157 -30.57 -75.24 -87.39
N LYS A 158 -29.97 -75.38 -86.20
CA LYS A 158 -30.65 -75.13 -84.93
C LYS A 158 -30.96 -73.65 -84.71
N PHE A 159 -30.06 -72.75 -85.14
CA PHE A 159 -30.32 -71.31 -85.09
C PHE A 159 -31.56 -70.93 -85.91
N MET A 160 -31.66 -71.41 -87.16
CA MET A 160 -32.82 -71.19 -88.03
C MET A 160 -34.13 -71.76 -87.44
N ALA A 161 -34.06 -72.89 -86.73
CA ALA A 161 -35.21 -73.44 -86.02
C ALA A 161 -35.66 -72.54 -84.85
N ASN A 162 -34.71 -71.99 -84.08
CA ASN A 162 -34.99 -71.17 -82.91
C ASN A 162 -35.55 -69.78 -83.25
N VAL A 163 -35.11 -69.15 -84.34
CA VAL A 163 -35.70 -67.88 -84.83
C VAL A 163 -37.05 -68.08 -85.52
N GLY A 164 -37.60 -69.30 -85.50
CA GLY A 164 -38.91 -69.63 -86.06
C GLY A 164 -38.96 -69.70 -87.58
N LEU A 165 -37.84 -69.46 -88.26
CA LEU A 165 -37.77 -69.46 -89.72
C LEU A 165 -37.89 -70.87 -90.30
N LYS A 166 -37.47 -71.93 -89.60
CA LYS A 166 -37.59 -73.35 -90.00
C LYS A 166 -37.28 -73.54 -91.51
N SER A 167 -38.18 -74.14 -92.29
CA SER A 167 -38.03 -74.36 -93.73
C SER A 167 -38.05 -73.06 -94.55
N ALA A 168 -38.57 -71.95 -94.01
CA ALA A 168 -38.67 -70.67 -94.71
C ALA A 168 -37.31 -70.01 -94.98
N ALA A 169 -36.31 -70.22 -94.11
CA ALA A 169 -34.96 -69.69 -94.32
C ALA A 169 -34.19 -70.39 -95.48
N THR A 170 -34.71 -71.50 -96.00
CA THR A 170 -34.16 -72.17 -97.20
C THR A 170 -34.92 -71.85 -98.49
N ARG A 171 -36.03 -71.10 -98.39
CA ARG A 171 -36.83 -70.69 -99.56
C ARG A 171 -36.19 -69.45 -100.18
N THR A 172 -36.10 -69.41 -101.51
CA THR A 172 -35.63 -68.25 -102.25
C THR A 172 -36.58 -67.08 -102.00
N VAL A 173 -36.09 -65.97 -101.45
CA VAL A 173 -36.79 -64.68 -101.47
C VAL A 173 -36.66 -64.09 -102.88
N GLY A 174 -37.71 -63.44 -103.37
CA GLY A 174 -37.74 -62.94 -104.74
C GLY A 174 -36.59 -61.98 -105.04
N SER A 175 -36.02 -62.07 -106.24
CA SER A 175 -34.82 -61.34 -106.66
C SER A 175 -35.12 -59.97 -107.30
N GLY A 176 -36.37 -59.50 -107.21
CA GLY A 176 -36.82 -58.19 -107.69
C GLY A 176 -36.88 -57.12 -106.59
N ALA A 177 -36.90 -55.84 -106.99
CA ALA A 177 -37.09 -54.74 -106.05
C ALA A 177 -38.49 -54.80 -105.42
N SER A 178 -38.53 -55.07 -104.11
CA SER A 178 -39.70 -55.06 -103.20
C SER A 178 -40.55 -56.34 -103.05
N ASP A 179 -39.98 -57.53 -103.24
CA ASP A 179 -40.64 -58.76 -102.77
C ASP A 179 -40.54 -58.97 -101.24
N ILE A 180 -41.68 -59.22 -100.57
CA ILE A 180 -41.82 -60.12 -99.40
C ILE A 180 -43.09 -60.94 -99.66
N PRO A 181 -43.09 -62.29 -99.56
CA PRO A 181 -44.20 -63.08 -100.03
C PRO A 181 -45.40 -63.01 -99.07
N ASP A 182 -46.54 -62.67 -99.66
CA ASP A 182 -47.92 -62.88 -99.22
C ASP A 182 -48.56 -61.84 -98.26
N ILE A 183 -49.08 -60.75 -98.83
CA ILE A 183 -50.26 -60.04 -98.29
C ILE A 183 -51.18 -59.64 -99.46
N THR A 184 -52.40 -60.16 -99.41
CA THR A 184 -53.52 -59.86 -100.31
C THR A 184 -53.99 -58.41 -100.16
N ILE A 185 -54.25 -57.73 -101.29
CA ILE A 185 -54.60 -56.30 -101.39
C ILE A 185 -56.01 -56.01 -100.84
N GLY A 186 -56.13 -55.03 -99.91
CA GLY A 186 -57.42 -54.52 -99.42
C GLY A 186 -57.41 -53.67 -98.13
N ASP A 187 -56.28 -53.52 -97.43
CA ASP A 187 -56.22 -52.81 -96.14
C ASP A 187 -55.53 -51.43 -96.26
N GLY A 188 -56.23 -50.37 -95.86
CA GLY A 188 -55.86 -48.96 -96.01
C GLY A 188 -54.70 -48.45 -95.14
N ARG A 189 -53.83 -49.34 -94.68
CA ARG A 189 -52.65 -49.01 -93.85
C ARG A 189 -51.36 -48.77 -94.65
N TYR A 190 -51.40 -48.92 -95.97
CA TYR A 190 -50.21 -48.83 -96.84
C TYR A 190 -50.43 -47.88 -98.03
N LEU A 191 -50.48 -46.57 -97.77
CA LEU A 191 -50.52 -45.54 -98.82
C LEU A 191 -49.14 -45.37 -99.49
N GLY A 192 -49.14 -45.44 -100.82
CA GLY A 192 -47.96 -45.48 -101.70
C GLY A 192 -47.20 -44.16 -101.87
N LYS A 193 -45.91 -44.32 -102.16
CA LYS A 193 -44.86 -43.30 -102.29
C LYS A 193 -44.94 -42.52 -103.62
N THR A 194 -45.98 -41.70 -103.82
CA THR A 194 -46.02 -40.65 -104.89
C THR A 194 -46.99 -39.49 -104.58
N ALA A 195 -47.23 -39.15 -103.32
CA ALA A 195 -47.85 -37.85 -102.98
C ALA A 195 -46.75 -36.78 -102.87
N THR A 196 -46.47 -36.05 -103.94
CA THR A 196 -45.57 -34.88 -103.93
C THR A 196 -46.25 -33.70 -103.24
N ALA A 197 -45.52 -33.00 -102.37
CA ALA A 197 -45.99 -31.83 -101.59
C ALA A 197 -46.63 -30.70 -102.44
N ALA A 198 -46.35 -30.65 -103.74
CA ALA A 198 -46.84 -29.63 -104.66
C ALA A 198 -48.37 -29.60 -104.88
N ALA A 199 -49.09 -30.71 -104.64
CA ALA A 199 -50.55 -30.78 -104.84
C ALA A 199 -51.37 -30.50 -103.57
N ALA A 200 -50.72 -30.33 -102.41
CA ALA A 200 -51.42 -30.16 -101.14
C ALA A 200 -51.83 -28.69 -100.94
N THR A 201 -53.13 -28.39 -101.08
CA THR A 201 -53.70 -27.06 -100.76
C THR A 201 -53.95 -26.85 -99.26
N LYS A 202 -53.98 -27.96 -98.50
CA LYS A 202 -53.95 -27.97 -97.04
C LYS A 202 -53.35 -29.27 -96.51
N LEU A 203 -52.77 -29.22 -95.31
CA LEU A 203 -52.40 -30.39 -94.53
C LEU A 203 -53.67 -31.10 -94.06
N ALA A 204 -53.74 -32.43 -94.27
CA ALA A 204 -54.89 -33.23 -93.83
C ALA A 204 -55.15 -33.14 -92.32
N ALA A 205 -54.08 -32.94 -91.53
CA ALA A 205 -54.15 -32.54 -90.14
C ALA A 205 -53.26 -31.31 -89.94
N ALA A 206 -53.85 -30.20 -89.48
CA ALA A 206 -53.10 -28.99 -89.19
C ALA A 206 -51.99 -29.27 -88.16
N ARG A 207 -50.83 -28.63 -88.35
CA ARG A 207 -49.69 -28.71 -87.43
C ARG A 207 -49.60 -27.42 -86.62
N LYS A 208 -48.93 -27.45 -85.48
CA LYS A 208 -48.64 -26.24 -84.71
C LYS A 208 -47.23 -25.76 -85.04
N ILE A 209 -47.07 -24.51 -85.48
CA ILE A 209 -45.78 -23.83 -85.63
C ILE A 209 -45.74 -22.74 -84.55
N ALA A 210 -44.78 -22.80 -83.63
CA ALA A 210 -44.71 -21.90 -82.47
C ALA A 210 -46.06 -21.80 -81.69
N GLY A 211 -46.75 -22.93 -81.55
CA GLY A 211 -48.06 -23.01 -80.89
C GLY A 211 -49.26 -22.54 -81.73
N VAL A 212 -49.05 -21.89 -82.88
CA VAL A 212 -50.12 -21.43 -83.80
C VAL A 212 -50.45 -22.53 -84.82
N THR A 213 -51.73 -22.84 -84.99
CA THR A 213 -52.20 -23.84 -85.95
C THR A 213 -51.94 -23.38 -87.40
N PHE A 214 -51.35 -24.25 -88.21
CA PHE A 214 -51.02 -24.04 -89.61
C PHE A 214 -51.37 -25.29 -90.43
N ASP A 215 -52.18 -25.10 -91.45
CA ASP A 215 -52.54 -26.13 -92.42
C ASP A 215 -52.10 -25.79 -93.85
N GLY A 216 -51.42 -24.66 -94.07
CA GLY A 216 -50.95 -24.25 -95.40
C GLY A 216 -51.98 -23.52 -96.26
N THR A 217 -53.18 -23.22 -95.74
CA THR A 217 -54.22 -22.49 -96.49
C THR A 217 -54.01 -20.97 -96.57
N ALA A 218 -53.18 -20.40 -95.69
CA ALA A 218 -52.83 -18.98 -95.65
C ALA A 218 -51.43 -18.76 -95.05
N ASP A 219 -50.88 -17.55 -95.21
CA ASP A 219 -49.65 -17.13 -94.53
C ASP A 219 -49.82 -17.18 -93.01
N ILE A 220 -48.75 -17.57 -92.31
CA ILE A 220 -48.75 -17.68 -90.85
C ILE A 220 -48.18 -16.42 -90.20
N ALA A 221 -48.93 -15.82 -89.28
CA ALA A 221 -48.46 -14.72 -88.44
C ALA A 221 -47.96 -15.27 -87.10
N ILE A 222 -46.67 -15.12 -86.83
CA ILE A 222 -46.03 -15.46 -85.55
C ILE A 222 -45.63 -14.15 -84.85
N ASN A 223 -46.08 -13.97 -83.62
CA ASN A 223 -45.71 -12.81 -82.79
C ASN A 223 -44.68 -13.21 -81.72
N PRO A 224 -44.05 -12.25 -81.02
CA PRO A 224 -43.06 -12.57 -79.98
C PRO A 224 -43.58 -13.52 -78.89
N ALA A 225 -44.86 -13.45 -78.52
CA ALA A 225 -45.45 -14.35 -77.52
C ALA A 225 -45.51 -15.82 -78.00
N ASN A 226 -45.67 -16.07 -79.30
CA ASN A 226 -45.69 -17.42 -79.85
C ASN A 226 -44.33 -18.15 -79.72
N VAL A 227 -43.23 -17.41 -79.71
CA VAL A 227 -41.86 -17.96 -79.67
C VAL A 227 -41.13 -17.65 -78.35
N GLY A 228 -41.81 -17.04 -77.38
CA GLY A 228 -41.18 -16.64 -76.11
C GLY A 228 -40.15 -15.51 -76.25
N ALA A 229 -40.29 -14.65 -77.26
CA ALA A 229 -39.42 -13.49 -77.48
C ALA A 229 -40.00 -12.20 -76.85
N LEU A 230 -39.14 -11.23 -76.56
CA LEU A 230 -39.54 -9.91 -76.06
C LEU A 230 -39.91 -8.98 -77.24
N PRO A 231 -41.04 -8.25 -77.22
CA PRO A 231 -41.38 -7.30 -78.27
C PRO A 231 -40.41 -6.11 -78.34
N ILE A 232 -40.15 -5.62 -79.56
CA ILE A 232 -39.33 -4.42 -79.79
C ILE A 232 -39.95 -3.12 -79.24
N ALA A 233 -41.28 -3.12 -79.05
CA ALA A 233 -42.00 -2.02 -78.41
C ALA A 233 -41.88 -2.05 -76.87
N GLY A 234 -41.14 -3.03 -76.32
CA GLY A 234 -41.07 -3.32 -74.89
C GLY A 234 -42.04 -4.43 -74.48
N GLY A 235 -41.69 -5.12 -73.39
CA GLY A 235 -42.51 -6.18 -72.80
C GLY A 235 -41.93 -6.66 -71.47
N THR A 236 -42.58 -7.64 -70.85
CA THR A 236 -42.15 -8.22 -69.57
C THR A 236 -41.39 -9.53 -69.81
N LEU A 237 -40.13 -9.60 -69.34
CA LEU A 237 -39.40 -10.87 -69.25
C LEU A 237 -39.87 -11.62 -67.98
N THR A 238 -40.46 -12.79 -68.15
CA THR A 238 -40.94 -13.63 -67.04
C THR A 238 -39.87 -14.58 -66.48
N GLY A 239 -38.67 -14.57 -67.05
CA GLY A 239 -37.51 -15.36 -66.62
C GLY A 239 -36.23 -14.52 -66.49
N ASN A 240 -35.12 -15.16 -66.11
CA ASN A 240 -33.84 -14.50 -65.87
C ASN A 240 -33.19 -13.99 -67.18
N LEU A 241 -32.63 -12.78 -67.15
CA LEU A 241 -31.70 -12.30 -68.18
C LEU A 241 -30.27 -12.73 -67.81
N ILE A 242 -29.69 -13.66 -68.56
CA ILE A 242 -28.31 -14.14 -68.39
C ILE A 242 -27.45 -13.52 -69.49
N SER A 243 -26.47 -12.70 -69.12
CA SER A 243 -25.45 -12.18 -70.04
C SER A 243 -24.15 -12.96 -69.88
N THR A 244 -23.57 -13.41 -70.99
CA THR A 244 -22.22 -14.01 -71.06
C THR A 244 -21.17 -13.03 -71.59
N VAL A 245 -21.56 -11.78 -71.84
CA VAL A 245 -20.67 -10.70 -72.27
C VAL A 245 -20.52 -9.66 -71.16
N ALA A 246 -19.36 -9.00 -71.13
CA ALA A 246 -19.03 -8.09 -70.04
C ALA A 246 -19.98 -6.89 -69.98
N ASP A 247 -20.35 -6.29 -71.10
CA ASP A 247 -21.32 -5.19 -71.18
C ASP A 247 -22.74 -5.75 -71.35
N ALA A 248 -23.40 -6.05 -70.22
CA ALA A 248 -24.60 -6.89 -70.19
C ALA A 248 -25.90 -6.16 -70.56
N LEU A 249 -26.09 -4.92 -70.11
CA LEU A 249 -27.28 -4.12 -70.39
C LEU A 249 -26.89 -2.66 -70.62
N ARG A 250 -27.48 -2.03 -71.63
CA ARG A 250 -27.31 -0.61 -71.91
C ARG A 250 -28.65 0.12 -71.87
N LEU A 251 -28.69 1.19 -71.08
CA LEU A 251 -29.82 2.10 -70.95
C LEU A 251 -29.47 3.39 -71.69
N ILE A 252 -30.23 3.73 -72.74
CA ILE A 252 -30.00 4.93 -73.55
C ILE A 252 -31.18 5.87 -73.40
N TYR A 253 -30.91 7.11 -73.00
CA TYR A 253 -31.91 8.17 -72.95
C TYR A 253 -31.25 9.55 -72.96
N GLY A 254 -31.88 10.53 -73.61
CA GLY A 254 -31.42 11.94 -73.59
C GLY A 254 -29.98 12.19 -74.07
N GLY A 255 -29.47 11.36 -75.00
CA GLY A 255 -28.10 11.46 -75.52
C GLY A 255 -27.03 10.80 -74.65
N TYR A 256 -27.40 10.19 -73.52
CA TYR A 256 -26.51 9.43 -72.65
C TYR A 256 -26.80 7.94 -72.70
N GLY A 257 -25.75 7.15 -72.55
CA GLY A 257 -25.80 5.71 -72.32
C GLY A 257 -25.21 5.36 -70.95
N ALA A 258 -25.92 4.53 -70.18
CA ALA A 258 -25.44 3.89 -68.96
C ALA A 258 -25.36 2.37 -69.19
N ILE A 259 -24.23 1.77 -68.85
CA ILE A 259 -23.92 0.36 -69.14
C ILE A 259 -23.70 -0.37 -67.83
N PHE A 260 -24.40 -1.49 -67.65
CA PHE A 260 -24.16 -2.41 -66.54
C PHE A 260 -23.12 -3.41 -67.00
N ARG A 261 -21.90 -3.30 -66.46
CA ARG A 261 -20.77 -4.12 -66.87
C ARG A 261 -20.33 -5.07 -65.77
N ASN A 262 -20.07 -6.33 -66.09
CA ASN A 262 -19.35 -7.29 -65.26
C ASN A 262 -18.12 -7.77 -66.04
N ASP A 263 -16.91 -7.42 -65.61
CA ASP A 263 -15.67 -7.81 -66.29
C ASP A 263 -14.95 -9.01 -65.66
N GLY A 264 -15.60 -9.70 -64.73
CA GLY A 264 -15.05 -10.82 -63.97
C GLY A 264 -14.32 -10.41 -62.68
N SER A 265 -13.92 -9.13 -62.54
CA SER A 265 -13.33 -8.60 -61.30
C SER A 265 -14.29 -7.67 -60.56
N GLY A 266 -15.04 -6.85 -61.29
CA GLY A 266 -16.00 -5.92 -60.72
C GLY A 266 -17.30 -5.84 -61.52
N PHE A 267 -18.36 -5.45 -60.82
CA PHE A 267 -19.58 -4.95 -61.43
C PHE A 267 -19.56 -3.42 -61.42
N TYR A 268 -19.89 -2.79 -62.55
CA TYR A 268 -19.81 -1.34 -62.72
C TYR A 268 -21.09 -0.80 -63.35
N ILE A 269 -21.42 0.44 -62.99
CA ILE A 269 -22.24 1.30 -63.82
C ILE A 269 -21.29 2.25 -64.57
N LEU A 270 -21.18 2.04 -65.88
CA LEU A 270 -20.34 2.85 -66.76
C LEU A 270 -21.16 3.86 -67.54
N LEU A 271 -20.62 5.04 -67.78
CA LEU A 271 -21.30 6.10 -68.53
C LEU A 271 -20.59 6.36 -69.87
N THR A 272 -21.33 6.85 -70.85
CA THR A 272 -20.79 7.33 -72.14
C THR A 272 -20.69 8.86 -72.14
N ASN A 273 -19.98 9.41 -73.12
CA ASN A 273 -20.02 10.85 -73.38
C ASN A 273 -21.41 11.27 -73.89
N LYS A 274 -21.78 12.53 -73.63
CA LYS A 274 -23.01 13.11 -74.17
C LYS A 274 -23.01 13.02 -75.70
N ASP A 275 -24.17 12.69 -76.27
CA ASP A 275 -24.43 12.52 -77.70
C ASP A 275 -23.70 11.31 -78.33
N ALA A 276 -23.07 10.47 -77.51
CA ALA A 276 -22.44 9.21 -77.90
C ALA A 276 -23.04 8.02 -77.15
N ALA A 277 -24.36 8.00 -76.96
CA ALA A 277 -25.06 7.06 -76.09
C ALA A 277 -24.85 5.56 -76.42
N SER A 278 -24.63 5.22 -77.70
CA SER A 278 -24.31 3.86 -78.16
C SER A 278 -22.80 3.58 -78.25
N GLY A 279 -21.95 4.57 -77.95
CA GLY A 279 -20.49 4.49 -78.07
C GLY A 279 -19.79 3.84 -76.88
N ALA A 280 -18.46 3.96 -76.84
CA ALA A 280 -17.63 3.49 -75.74
C ALA A 280 -17.89 4.25 -74.43
N PHE A 281 -17.64 3.59 -73.30
CA PHE A 281 -17.73 4.24 -71.99
C PHE A 281 -16.58 5.24 -71.79
N ASN A 282 -16.82 6.28 -70.99
CA ASN A 282 -15.84 7.29 -70.59
C ASN A 282 -15.09 6.88 -69.30
N SER A 283 -14.44 7.81 -68.61
CA SER A 283 -13.68 7.54 -67.37
C SER A 283 -14.49 7.62 -66.08
N LEU A 284 -15.78 7.99 -66.13
CA LEU A 284 -16.60 8.15 -64.93
C LEU A 284 -17.08 6.79 -64.39
N ARG A 285 -16.89 6.57 -63.08
CA ARG A 285 -17.26 5.34 -62.36
C ARG A 285 -18.10 5.68 -61.12
N PRO A 286 -19.38 6.07 -61.29
CA PRO A 286 -20.21 6.49 -60.18
C PRO A 286 -20.45 5.39 -59.12
N LEU A 287 -20.50 4.11 -59.52
CA LEU A 287 -20.62 2.96 -58.62
C LEU A 287 -19.86 1.75 -59.18
N ARG A 288 -19.11 1.09 -58.30
CA ARG A 288 -18.44 -0.19 -58.53
C ARG A 288 -18.70 -1.14 -57.36
N ILE A 289 -18.85 -2.43 -57.66
CA ILE A 289 -18.84 -3.51 -56.67
C ILE A 289 -17.69 -4.45 -57.03
N ASN A 290 -16.80 -4.74 -56.09
CA ASN A 290 -15.80 -5.78 -56.25
C ASN A 290 -16.49 -7.15 -56.12
N LEU A 291 -16.37 -8.00 -57.13
CA LEU A 291 -17.07 -9.29 -57.15
C LEU A 291 -16.46 -10.34 -56.22
N ALA A 292 -15.20 -10.18 -55.83
CA ALA A 292 -14.53 -11.08 -54.89
C ALA A 292 -14.79 -10.71 -53.42
N THR A 293 -14.82 -9.41 -53.09
CA THR A 293 -14.95 -8.94 -51.70
C THR A 293 -16.34 -8.43 -51.35
N GLY A 294 -17.16 -8.08 -52.35
CA GLY A 294 -18.45 -7.41 -52.16
C GLY A 294 -18.34 -5.92 -51.84
N ASP A 295 -17.13 -5.36 -51.79
CA ASP A 295 -16.91 -3.95 -51.46
C ASP A 295 -17.55 -3.05 -52.51
N ILE A 296 -18.27 -2.04 -52.04
CA ILE A 296 -18.94 -1.03 -52.87
C ILE A 296 -18.12 0.27 -52.84
N GLU A 297 -17.73 0.75 -54.01
CA GLU A 297 -16.97 1.98 -54.19
C GLU A 297 -17.80 3.01 -54.98
N PHE A 298 -17.93 4.22 -54.44
CA PHE A 298 -18.53 5.36 -55.13
C PHE A 298 -17.41 6.29 -55.63
N GLY A 299 -17.18 6.32 -56.95
CA GLY A 299 -16.13 7.15 -57.54
C GLY A 299 -16.51 8.62 -57.74
N HIS A 300 -17.69 9.06 -57.30
CA HIS A 300 -18.23 10.42 -57.42
C HIS A 300 -19.12 10.77 -56.21
N THR A 301 -19.61 12.03 -56.16
CA THR A 301 -20.43 12.54 -55.06
C THR A 301 -21.69 11.70 -54.82
N ALA A 302 -21.77 11.10 -53.64
CA ALA A 302 -22.99 10.54 -53.08
C ALA A 302 -23.52 11.50 -52.00
N ASN A 303 -24.83 11.74 -51.98
CA ASN A 303 -25.44 12.65 -51.00
C ASN A 303 -25.37 12.02 -49.60
N ALA A 304 -24.54 12.61 -48.72
CA ALA A 304 -24.30 12.11 -47.37
C ALA A 304 -25.54 12.13 -46.47
N SER A 305 -26.60 12.86 -46.82
CA SER A 305 -27.84 12.93 -46.04
C SER A 305 -28.74 11.69 -46.21
N VAL A 306 -28.48 10.83 -47.20
CA VAL A 306 -29.32 9.65 -47.51
C VAL A 306 -28.57 8.31 -47.43
N LEU A 307 -27.26 8.32 -47.22
CA LEU A 307 -26.48 7.08 -47.02
C LEU A 307 -26.65 6.58 -45.58
N GLN A 308 -27.33 5.43 -45.44
CA GLN A 308 -27.51 4.72 -44.18
C GLN A 308 -26.91 3.31 -44.28
N GLU A 309 -26.12 2.90 -43.30
CA GLU A 309 -25.65 1.52 -43.12
C GLU A 309 -26.58 0.83 -42.13
N LYS A 310 -27.36 -0.16 -42.57
CA LYS A 310 -28.34 -0.88 -41.73
C LYS A 310 -29.30 0.05 -40.94
N GLY A 311 -29.74 1.14 -41.58
CA GLY A 311 -30.61 2.14 -40.96
C GLY A 311 -29.90 3.14 -40.04
N GLN A 312 -28.57 3.09 -39.96
CA GLN A 312 -27.75 4.03 -39.19
C GLN A 312 -27.06 5.04 -40.12
N ARG A 313 -26.99 6.29 -39.70
CA ARG A 313 -26.33 7.37 -40.45
C ARG A 313 -24.83 7.08 -40.61
N VAL A 314 -24.31 7.14 -41.84
CA VAL A 314 -22.87 7.00 -42.11
C VAL A 314 -22.16 8.35 -41.92
N TYR A 315 -21.12 8.35 -41.09
CA TYR A 315 -20.31 9.54 -40.81
C TYR A 315 -19.08 9.61 -41.72
N SER A 316 -18.68 10.83 -42.10
CA SER A 316 -17.50 11.10 -42.96
C SER A 316 -16.80 12.38 -42.52
N PRO A 317 -15.60 12.72 -43.04
CA PRO A 317 -14.95 13.99 -42.74
C PRO A 317 -15.81 15.23 -43.05
N ASN A 318 -16.77 15.11 -43.98
CA ASN A 318 -17.73 16.15 -44.36
C ASN A 318 -19.10 16.00 -43.67
N ASN A 319 -19.31 14.93 -42.90
CA ASN A 319 -20.52 14.61 -42.15
C ASN A 319 -20.13 14.00 -40.79
N LYS A 320 -19.44 14.78 -39.95
CA LYS A 320 -18.89 14.31 -38.66
C LYS A 320 -20.00 14.21 -37.59
N PRO A 321 -19.99 13.21 -36.70
CA PRO A 321 -20.93 13.15 -35.58
C PRO A 321 -20.68 14.32 -34.62
N THR A 322 -21.75 14.81 -33.96
CA THR A 322 -21.61 15.68 -32.79
C THR A 322 -21.21 14.86 -31.55
N ALA A 323 -20.68 15.50 -30.51
CA ALA A 323 -20.34 14.80 -29.26
C ALA A 323 -21.57 14.13 -28.61
N ALA A 324 -22.76 14.72 -28.79
CA ALA A 324 -24.04 14.13 -28.40
C ALA A 324 -24.41 12.89 -29.24
N ASP A 325 -24.11 12.87 -30.54
CA ASP A 325 -24.41 11.73 -31.44
C ASP A 325 -23.59 10.47 -31.13
N ILE A 326 -22.52 10.56 -30.33
CA ILE A 326 -21.65 9.44 -29.91
C ILE A 326 -21.56 9.25 -28.39
N GLY A 327 -22.38 9.94 -27.61
CA GLY A 327 -22.37 9.84 -26.14
C GLY A 327 -21.06 10.30 -25.47
N ALA A 328 -20.35 11.27 -26.08
CA ALA A 328 -19.09 11.79 -25.59
C ALA A 328 -19.23 13.23 -25.03
N LEU A 329 -18.37 13.58 -24.07
CA LEU A 329 -18.16 14.95 -23.60
C LEU A 329 -17.01 15.58 -24.44
N PRO A 330 -16.97 16.93 -24.67
CA PRO A 330 -15.95 17.70 -25.47
C PRO A 330 -14.42 17.51 -25.20
N ALA A 331 -13.48 18.48 -25.34
CA ALA A 331 -11.96 18.46 -25.40
C ALA A 331 -11.01 19.26 -24.39
N GLY A 332 -11.33 19.56 -23.11
CA GLY A 332 -10.61 20.24 -22.02
C GLY A 332 -11.38 20.27 -20.67
N GLY A 333 -12.00 19.16 -20.22
CA GLY A 333 -12.88 19.12 -19.04
C GLY A 333 -12.08 19.01 -17.78
N THR A 334 -11.70 20.15 -17.20
CA THR A 334 -10.91 20.21 -15.97
C THR A 334 -11.63 19.60 -14.78
N ALA A 335 -10.85 19.07 -13.83
CA ALA A 335 -11.25 18.57 -12.51
C ALA A 335 -12.14 19.53 -11.69
N ALA A 336 -12.32 20.79 -12.10
CA ALA A 336 -13.21 21.75 -11.46
C ALA A 336 -14.69 21.34 -11.48
N ALA A 337 -15.13 20.46 -12.40
CA ALA A 337 -16.49 19.91 -12.37
C ALA A 337 -16.62 18.66 -11.48
N ALA A 338 -15.51 18.03 -11.10
CA ALA A 338 -15.53 16.87 -10.23
C ALA A 338 -15.62 17.35 -8.77
N THR A 339 -16.84 17.68 -8.34
CA THR A 339 -17.16 17.95 -6.94
C THR A 339 -16.98 16.71 -6.06
N LYS A 340 -16.79 15.52 -6.65
CA LYS A 340 -16.73 14.23 -5.94
C LYS A 340 -15.76 13.24 -6.59
N LEU A 341 -14.89 12.62 -5.80
CA LEU A 341 -14.10 11.44 -6.16
C LEU A 341 -15.05 10.24 -6.30
N SER A 342 -14.90 9.47 -7.38
CA SER A 342 -15.78 8.32 -7.67
C SER A 342 -15.78 7.24 -6.58
N MET A 343 -14.67 7.12 -5.84
CA MET A 343 -14.59 6.36 -4.59
C MET A 343 -13.82 7.20 -3.57
N ALA A 344 -14.47 7.53 -2.45
CA ALA A 344 -13.85 8.25 -1.35
C ALA A 344 -12.56 7.53 -0.91
N ARG A 345 -11.45 8.26 -0.80
CA ARG A 345 -10.18 7.74 -0.31
C ARG A 345 -10.07 8.03 1.19
N LYS A 346 -9.56 7.08 1.97
CA LYS A 346 -9.40 7.29 3.41
C LYS A 346 -8.14 8.12 3.68
N ILE A 347 -8.31 9.30 4.26
CA ILE A 347 -7.24 10.11 4.84
C ILE A 347 -7.31 9.93 6.34
N ALA A 348 -6.30 9.29 6.95
CA ALA A 348 -6.27 9.01 8.38
C ALA A 348 -7.55 8.28 8.90
N GLY A 349 -8.05 7.33 8.10
CA GLY A 349 -9.27 6.56 8.40
C GLY A 349 -10.60 7.24 8.01
N VAL A 350 -10.60 8.54 7.69
CA VAL A 350 -11.80 9.30 7.30
C VAL A 350 -11.94 9.34 5.78
N ALA A 351 -13.11 8.98 5.27
CA ALA A 351 -13.40 8.96 3.83
C ALA A 351 -13.49 10.40 3.30
N PHE A 352 -12.66 10.72 2.31
CA PHE A 352 -12.66 12.00 1.61
C PHE A 352 -12.94 11.78 0.14
N ASP A 353 -13.98 12.43 -0.35
CA ASP A 353 -14.35 12.45 -1.76
C ASP A 353 -14.28 13.85 -2.38
N GLY A 354 -13.82 14.87 -1.65
CA GLY A 354 -13.68 16.22 -2.21
C GLY A 354 -14.97 17.03 -2.32
N THR A 355 -16.11 16.54 -1.82
CA THR A 355 -17.38 17.30 -1.81
C THR A 355 -17.47 18.34 -0.69
N ALA A 356 -16.66 18.21 0.37
CA ALA A 356 -16.58 19.13 1.50
C ALA A 356 -15.17 19.06 2.13
N ASP A 357 -14.79 20.09 2.91
CA ASP A 357 -13.55 20.08 3.70
C ASP A 357 -13.49 18.87 4.65
N ILE A 358 -12.31 18.30 4.83
CA ILE A 358 -12.08 17.18 5.75
C ILE A 358 -11.53 17.66 7.09
N THR A 359 -12.34 17.50 8.14
CA THR A 359 -11.91 17.74 9.53
C THR A 359 -11.25 16.47 10.08
N LEU A 360 -9.93 16.52 10.26
CA LEU A 360 -9.18 15.45 10.92
C LEU A 360 -9.04 15.76 12.41
N THR A 361 -9.53 14.86 13.26
CA THR A 361 -9.35 14.95 14.72
C THR A 361 -8.03 14.30 15.14
N PRO A 362 -7.46 14.65 16.31
CA PRO A 362 -6.24 14.01 16.81
C PRO A 362 -6.33 12.48 16.87
N ALA A 363 -7.51 11.93 17.15
CA ALA A 363 -7.78 10.49 17.14
C ALA A 363 -7.61 9.82 15.76
N ASN A 364 -7.81 10.55 14.65
CA ASN A 364 -7.71 10.00 13.29
C ASN A 364 -6.27 9.63 12.89
N VAL A 365 -5.28 10.25 13.53
CA VAL A 365 -3.84 10.05 13.26
C VAL A 365 -3.09 9.45 14.46
N GLY A 366 -3.81 8.95 15.47
CA GLY A 366 -3.21 8.41 16.69
C GLY A 366 -2.51 9.45 17.57
N ALA A 367 -2.91 10.73 17.48
CA ALA A 367 -2.35 11.84 18.25
C ALA A 367 -3.32 12.33 19.35
N LEU A 368 -2.78 12.92 20.42
CA LEU A 368 -3.56 13.65 21.44
C LEU A 368 -3.73 15.13 21.03
N PRO A 369 -4.85 15.80 21.39
CA PRO A 369 -5.10 17.20 21.03
C PRO A 369 -4.07 18.18 21.61
N ALA A 370 -3.76 19.24 20.85
CA ALA A 370 -2.81 20.30 21.16
C ALA A 370 -3.26 21.28 22.28
N ALA A 371 -3.72 20.74 23.42
CA ALA A 371 -4.03 21.52 24.62
C ALA A 371 -3.45 20.89 25.89
N GLY A 372 -2.28 20.24 25.77
CA GLY A 372 -1.32 20.23 26.86
C GLY A 372 -0.70 21.62 27.04
N THR A 373 -1.47 22.53 27.65
CA THR A 373 -1.14 23.84 28.24
C THR A 373 -1.34 25.15 27.44
N ALA A 374 -1.79 26.16 28.23
CA ALA A 374 -2.04 27.60 28.01
C ALA A 374 -3.44 28.08 27.56
N ALA A 375 -4.23 27.34 26.78
CA ALA A 375 -5.57 27.80 26.37
C ALA A 375 -6.70 27.59 27.41
N ALA A 376 -6.38 27.18 28.63
CA ALA A 376 -7.32 27.13 29.76
C ALA A 376 -7.26 28.38 30.66
N ALA A 377 -6.37 29.33 30.38
CA ALA A 377 -6.27 30.57 31.13
C ALA A 377 -7.21 31.63 30.52
N THR A 378 -8.42 31.74 31.05
CA THR A 378 -9.36 32.82 30.71
C THR A 378 -9.01 34.15 31.40
N LYS A 379 -8.05 34.18 32.33
CA LYS A 379 -7.63 35.34 33.12
C LYS A 379 -6.18 35.21 33.61
N PHE A 380 -5.41 36.30 33.69
CA PHE A 380 -4.15 36.37 34.42
C PHE A 380 -4.40 36.32 35.93
N ALA A 381 -3.66 35.49 36.67
CA ALA A 381 -3.80 35.35 38.13
C ALA A 381 -3.57 36.67 38.92
N SER A 382 -2.94 37.67 38.30
CA SER A 382 -2.88 39.05 38.82
C SER A 382 -2.89 40.02 37.63
N ALA A 383 -3.80 41.00 37.65
CA ALA A 383 -3.94 41.97 36.57
C ALA A 383 -2.66 42.83 36.41
N ARG A 384 -2.22 43.02 35.17
CA ARG A 384 -1.08 43.90 34.82
C ARG A 384 -1.60 45.28 34.43
N LYS A 385 -0.85 46.36 34.68
CA LYS A 385 -1.24 47.71 34.22
C LYS A 385 -0.53 48.04 32.91
N ILE A 386 -1.29 48.48 31.90
CA ILE A 386 -0.79 49.02 30.61
C ILE A 386 -1.18 50.51 30.59
N ASN A 387 -0.20 51.41 30.57
CA ASN A 387 -0.40 52.87 30.67
C ASN A 387 -1.38 53.29 31.78
N GLY A 388 -1.27 52.63 32.94
CA GLY A 388 -2.08 52.89 34.13
C GLY A 388 -3.41 52.14 34.22
N VAL A 389 -3.88 51.51 33.13
CA VAL A 389 -5.15 50.76 33.09
C VAL A 389 -4.90 49.27 33.32
N ALA A 390 -5.65 48.63 34.23
CA ALA A 390 -5.49 47.23 34.59
C ALA A 390 -6.08 46.28 33.53
N PHE A 391 -5.33 45.24 33.17
CA PHE A 391 -5.67 44.21 32.18
C PHE A 391 -5.35 42.84 32.73
N ASP A 392 -6.34 41.95 32.68
CA ASP A 392 -6.23 40.58 33.16
C ASP A 392 -6.52 39.53 32.08
N GLY A 393 -6.59 39.93 30.80
CA GLY A 393 -6.71 39.00 29.67
C GLY A 393 -8.08 38.34 29.50
N THR A 394 -9.07 38.67 30.33
CA THR A 394 -10.45 38.14 30.20
C THR A 394 -11.27 38.84 29.12
N SER A 395 -10.85 40.03 28.70
CA SER A 395 -11.55 40.91 27.76
C SER A 395 -10.56 41.92 27.17
N ASP A 396 -10.84 42.46 25.98
CA ASP A 396 -9.98 43.46 25.31
C ASP A 396 -9.77 44.71 26.17
N ILE A 397 -8.58 45.32 26.11
CA ILE A 397 -8.27 46.57 26.81
C ILE A 397 -8.58 47.78 25.92
N SER A 398 -9.34 48.76 26.45
CA SER A 398 -9.60 50.04 25.78
C SER A 398 -8.70 51.13 26.34
N LEU A 399 -7.90 51.76 25.48
CA LEU A 399 -7.09 52.92 25.81
C LEU A 399 -7.64 54.14 25.06
N THR A 400 -7.94 55.21 25.79
CA THR A 400 -8.37 56.48 25.21
C THR A 400 -7.16 57.28 24.68
N PRO A 401 -7.35 58.27 23.79
CA PRO A 401 -6.27 59.19 23.38
C PRO A 401 -5.50 59.78 24.57
N ALA A 402 -6.18 60.03 25.70
CA ALA A 402 -5.58 60.48 26.95
C ALA A 402 -4.66 59.43 27.61
N ASN A 403 -4.92 58.12 27.42
CA ASN A 403 -4.09 57.05 27.99
C ASN A 403 -2.74 56.87 27.27
N ILE A 404 -2.53 57.46 26.09
CA ILE A 404 -1.31 57.29 25.28
C ILE A 404 -0.63 58.62 24.92
N GLY A 405 -1.07 59.73 25.52
CA GLY A 405 -0.50 61.06 25.26
C GLY A 405 -0.74 61.58 23.83
N ALA A 406 -1.80 61.14 23.16
CA ALA A 406 -2.16 61.54 21.80
C ALA A 406 -3.42 62.43 21.77
N LEU A 407 -3.46 63.38 20.83
CA LEU A 407 -4.72 64.01 20.42
C LEU A 407 -5.50 62.97 19.60
N ALA A 408 -6.82 62.79 19.84
CA ALA A 408 -7.64 62.05 18.88
C ALA A 408 -7.51 62.75 17.52
N THR A 409 -7.44 61.99 16.43
CA THR A 409 -7.61 62.54 15.07
C THR A 409 -9.05 63.01 14.82
N THR A 410 -9.74 63.44 15.89
CA THR A 410 -11.12 63.93 15.95
C THR A 410 -11.44 64.78 14.73
N GLY A 411 -12.53 64.40 14.04
CA GLY A 411 -13.18 65.31 13.09
C GLY A 411 -13.81 64.66 11.87
N GLY A 412 -14.70 63.67 12.05
CA GLY A 412 -15.80 63.45 11.11
C GLY A 412 -16.20 62.00 10.86
N ASP A 413 -17.49 61.70 11.09
CA ASP A 413 -18.23 60.84 10.16
C ASP A 413 -18.35 61.59 8.82
N MET A 414 -18.09 60.94 7.68
CA MET A 414 -18.64 61.41 6.40
C MET A 414 -20.04 60.84 6.23
N SER A 415 -21.03 61.55 6.77
CA SER A 415 -22.44 61.19 6.65
C SER A 415 -23.05 61.50 5.25
N ALA A 416 -22.21 61.77 4.23
CA ALA A 416 -22.62 62.08 2.86
C ALA A 416 -21.54 61.73 1.81
N SER A 417 -21.96 61.67 0.53
CA SER A 417 -21.19 61.19 -0.64
C SER A 417 -19.76 61.75 -0.76
N ALA A 418 -18.82 60.89 -1.19
CA ALA A 418 -17.41 61.21 -1.43
C ALA A 418 -17.02 61.08 -2.92
N ARG A 419 -16.25 62.04 -3.47
CA ARG A 419 -15.82 62.05 -4.89
C ARG A 419 -14.33 62.37 -5.03
N ILE A 420 -13.69 61.76 -6.04
CA ILE A 420 -12.38 62.16 -6.55
C ILE A 420 -12.57 62.68 -7.98
N SER A 421 -12.13 63.91 -8.25
CA SER A 421 -12.39 64.61 -9.51
C SER A 421 -11.14 65.33 -10.03
N TRP A 422 -10.96 65.34 -11.35
CA TRP A 422 -9.99 66.20 -12.02
C TRP A 422 -10.66 66.88 -13.22
N LYS A 423 -10.40 68.18 -13.36
CA LYS A 423 -10.94 69.05 -14.41
C LYS A 423 -9.81 69.60 -15.28
N GLY A 424 -9.99 69.52 -16.59
CA GLY A 424 -9.44 70.48 -17.55
C GLY A 424 -10.44 71.63 -17.75
N VAL A 425 -10.07 72.64 -18.54
CA VAL A 425 -10.87 73.88 -18.65
C VAL A 425 -12.28 73.66 -19.22
N ASN A 426 -12.49 72.67 -20.09
CA ASN A 426 -13.82 72.32 -20.64
C ASN A 426 -14.18 70.83 -20.54
N ASP A 427 -13.30 69.98 -20.00
CA ASP A 427 -13.53 68.53 -19.85
C ASP A 427 -13.39 68.13 -18.38
N TYR A 428 -14.22 67.19 -17.91
CA TYR A 428 -14.06 66.59 -16.59
C TYR A 428 -13.98 65.06 -16.67
N GLY A 429 -13.13 64.51 -15.80
CA GLY A 429 -13.12 63.10 -15.46
C GLY A 429 -13.46 62.94 -13.98
N GLN A 430 -14.46 62.11 -13.68
CA GLN A 430 -14.84 61.83 -12.29
C GLN A 430 -14.98 60.33 -12.03
N ILE A 431 -14.55 59.95 -10.81
CA ILE A 431 -14.78 58.65 -10.21
C ILE A 431 -15.45 58.90 -8.85
N GLY A 432 -16.67 58.42 -8.67
CA GLY A 432 -17.44 58.65 -7.45
C GLY A 432 -18.23 57.42 -6.98
N PHE A 433 -18.44 57.36 -5.66
CA PHE A 433 -19.36 56.42 -5.00
C PHE A 433 -20.55 57.22 -4.45
N THR A 434 -21.78 56.81 -4.74
CA THR A 434 -23.00 57.48 -4.22
C THR A 434 -23.88 56.48 -3.50
N ASP A 435 -24.24 56.79 -2.25
CA ASP A 435 -25.33 56.14 -1.49
C ASP A 435 -26.56 57.07 -1.52
N ARG A 436 -27.71 56.56 -1.96
CA ARG A 436 -28.97 57.31 -2.03
C ARG A 436 -29.97 56.68 -1.08
N SER A 437 -29.86 57.01 0.20
CA SER A 437 -30.65 56.42 1.29
C SER A 437 -32.11 56.90 1.41
N THR A 438 -32.63 57.68 0.45
CA THR A 438 -34.02 58.20 0.50
C THR A 438 -34.94 57.69 -0.61
N ALA A 439 -34.53 56.69 -1.41
CA ALA A 439 -35.43 56.01 -2.33
C ALA A 439 -35.23 54.48 -2.25
N SER A 440 -36.32 53.73 -2.08
CA SER A 440 -36.30 52.27 -2.15
C SER A 440 -36.29 51.80 -3.62
N PRO A 441 -35.42 50.86 -4.02
CA PRO A 441 -34.32 50.28 -3.23
C PRO A 441 -33.08 51.20 -3.26
N ALA A 442 -32.41 51.32 -2.11
CA ALA A 442 -31.14 52.03 -2.02
C ALA A 442 -30.06 51.28 -2.82
N HIS A 443 -29.44 51.94 -3.80
CA HIS A 443 -28.33 51.37 -4.57
C HIS A 443 -27.08 52.26 -4.44
N SER A 444 -25.97 51.64 -4.06
CA SER A 444 -24.63 52.21 -4.18
C SER A 444 -24.14 52.04 -5.62
N SER A 445 -23.73 53.12 -6.28
CA SER A 445 -23.16 53.06 -7.64
C SER A 445 -21.74 53.64 -7.68
N LEU A 446 -20.87 52.98 -8.46
CA LEU A 446 -19.58 53.48 -8.92
C LEU A 446 -19.73 53.87 -10.38
N TYR A 447 -19.47 55.14 -10.71
CA TYR A 447 -19.57 55.64 -12.09
C TYR A 447 -18.26 56.27 -12.55
N PHE A 448 -17.99 56.13 -13.85
CA PHE A 448 -16.93 56.82 -14.59
C PHE A 448 -17.61 57.73 -15.60
N LYS A 449 -17.54 59.04 -15.36
CA LYS A 449 -18.20 60.02 -16.21
C LYS A 449 -17.15 60.82 -16.98
N VAL A 450 -17.29 60.80 -18.29
CA VAL A 450 -16.69 61.76 -19.23
C VAL A 450 -17.81 62.32 -20.07
N GLY A 451 -17.84 63.63 -20.25
CA GLY A 451 -18.88 64.28 -21.03
C GLY A 451 -18.70 65.80 -21.10
N ASP A 452 -19.29 66.37 -22.13
CA ASP A 452 -19.59 67.78 -22.31
C ASP A 452 -20.86 68.12 -21.51
N ASP A 453 -20.90 69.28 -20.85
CA ASP A 453 -22.05 69.79 -20.09
C ASP A 453 -23.06 70.50 -21.01
N LEU A 454 -23.62 69.79 -22.00
CA LEU A 454 -24.85 70.19 -22.70
C LEU A 454 -26.04 69.29 -22.31
N PRO A 455 -27.28 69.83 -22.28
CA PRO A 455 -28.37 69.32 -21.42
C PRO A 455 -29.07 68.03 -21.87
N ASN A 456 -28.54 67.33 -22.87
CA ASN A 456 -29.25 66.26 -23.56
C ASN A 456 -28.66 64.92 -23.15
N GLY A 457 -29.11 64.41 -22.00
CA GLY A 457 -28.47 63.31 -21.26
C GLY A 457 -28.51 61.93 -21.90
N ASP A 458 -27.70 61.68 -22.93
CA ASP A 458 -27.40 60.35 -23.44
C ASP A 458 -25.93 60.00 -23.18
N GLY A 459 -25.64 59.38 -22.03
CA GLY A 459 -24.30 58.93 -21.65
C GLY A 459 -24.06 57.46 -21.99
N ASP A 460 -23.50 57.20 -23.17
CA ASP A 460 -22.95 55.90 -23.60
C ASP A 460 -21.55 55.65 -23.01
N TYR A 461 -21.21 54.37 -22.75
CA TYR A 461 -19.93 53.99 -22.11
C TYR A 461 -18.74 53.79 -23.08
N PHE A 462 -18.97 53.56 -24.39
CA PHE A 462 -17.96 53.59 -25.48
C PHE A 462 -18.65 53.42 -26.87
N LEU A 463 -18.46 54.35 -27.83
CA LEU A 463 -19.20 54.36 -29.12
C LEU A 463 -18.28 54.74 -30.30
N TRP A 464 -18.28 53.97 -31.42
CA TRP A 464 -17.65 54.38 -32.69
C TRP A 464 -18.65 54.35 -33.85
N GLN A 465 -18.95 55.54 -34.37
CA GLN A 465 -19.95 55.78 -35.41
C GLN A 465 -19.32 56.41 -36.66
N ALA A 466 -19.91 56.15 -37.82
CA ALA A 466 -19.64 56.93 -39.03
C ALA A 466 -20.88 57.75 -39.40
N PHE A 467 -20.63 59.01 -39.77
CA PHE A 467 -21.64 59.99 -40.15
C PHE A 467 -21.48 60.33 -41.64
N THR A 468 -22.56 60.73 -42.31
CA THR A 468 -22.49 61.49 -43.57
C THR A 468 -23.03 62.89 -43.30
N GLY A 469 -22.25 63.91 -43.66
CA GLY A 469 -22.47 65.31 -43.24
C GLY A 469 -21.39 65.81 -42.27
N SER A 470 -21.46 67.10 -41.91
CA SER A 470 -20.45 67.77 -41.08
C SER A 470 -20.51 67.32 -39.61
N LEU A 471 -19.37 67.36 -38.93
CA LEU A 471 -19.15 66.82 -37.58
C LEU A 471 -20.11 67.39 -36.52
N GLU A 472 -20.61 68.61 -36.72
CA GLU A 472 -21.51 69.27 -35.76
C GLU A 472 -22.99 68.97 -35.99
N SER A 473 -23.37 68.30 -37.11
CA SER A 473 -24.78 67.95 -37.38
C SER A 473 -24.93 66.77 -38.36
N PRO A 474 -24.90 65.51 -37.87
CA PRO A 474 -25.10 64.32 -38.69
C PRO A 474 -26.57 64.11 -39.08
N THR A 475 -26.85 63.86 -40.36
CA THR A 475 -28.24 63.62 -40.85
C THR A 475 -28.68 62.15 -40.83
N ALA A 476 -27.78 61.19 -40.58
CA ALA A 476 -28.10 59.79 -40.31
C ALA A 476 -26.90 59.06 -39.65
N THR A 477 -27.17 58.14 -38.71
CA THR A 477 -26.17 57.34 -37.98
C THR A 477 -26.29 55.85 -38.28
N VAL A 478 -25.15 55.17 -38.46
CA VAL A 478 -25.07 53.70 -38.50
C VAL A 478 -24.03 53.24 -37.49
N ASP A 479 -24.45 52.44 -36.52
CA ASP A 479 -23.55 51.81 -35.55
C ASP A 479 -22.71 50.75 -36.25
N LEU A 480 -21.44 51.06 -36.51
CA LEU A 480 -20.52 50.12 -37.13
C LEU A 480 -19.93 49.16 -36.09
N MET A 481 -19.57 49.67 -34.90
CA MET A 481 -19.07 48.86 -33.78
C MET A 481 -19.56 49.41 -32.45
N LYS A 482 -20.12 48.52 -31.62
CA LYS A 482 -20.52 48.81 -30.24
C LYS A 482 -19.77 47.89 -29.29
N LEU A 483 -19.22 48.47 -28.22
CA LEU A 483 -18.76 47.73 -27.05
C LEU A 483 -19.69 48.06 -25.89
N ASN A 484 -20.42 47.06 -25.43
CA ASN A 484 -21.23 47.13 -24.23
C ASN A 484 -20.75 46.03 -23.27
N GLY A 485 -21.40 45.91 -22.11
CA GLY A 485 -21.03 44.93 -21.09
C GLY A 485 -21.10 43.45 -21.50
N VAL A 486 -21.43 43.12 -22.75
CA VAL A 486 -21.57 41.73 -23.22
C VAL A 486 -20.75 41.38 -24.47
N GLY A 487 -19.95 42.29 -25.04
CA GLY A 487 -18.96 41.98 -26.08
C GLY A 487 -18.87 42.98 -27.23
N LEU A 488 -18.06 42.65 -28.25
CA LEU A 488 -17.96 43.45 -29.49
C LEU A 488 -19.08 43.05 -30.45
N TYR A 489 -19.91 44.02 -30.79
CA TYR A 489 -21.00 43.87 -31.75
C TYR A 489 -20.66 44.65 -33.01
N TYR A 490 -20.56 43.95 -34.13
CA TYR A 490 -20.43 44.55 -35.46
C TYR A 490 -21.77 44.40 -36.19
N LYS A 491 -22.39 45.53 -36.57
CA LYS A 491 -23.72 45.56 -37.22
C LYS A 491 -24.76 44.68 -36.50
N GLY A 492 -24.77 44.74 -35.16
CA GLY A 492 -25.75 44.03 -34.33
C GLY A 492 -25.45 42.55 -34.00
N ASN A 493 -24.35 41.96 -34.49
CA ASN A 493 -23.97 40.57 -34.16
C ASN A 493 -22.72 40.50 -33.28
N GLN A 494 -22.72 39.65 -32.25
CA GLN A 494 -21.52 39.37 -31.44
C GLN A 494 -20.53 38.56 -32.27
N VAL A 495 -19.33 39.09 -32.44
CA VAL A 495 -18.37 38.52 -33.39
C VAL A 495 -17.56 37.41 -32.73
N TYR A 496 -17.92 36.14 -33.03
CA TYR A 496 -17.06 34.96 -32.85
C TYR A 496 -16.45 34.59 -34.20
N HIS A 497 -15.13 34.51 -34.32
CA HIS A 497 -14.44 34.32 -35.62
C HIS A 497 -13.39 33.21 -35.54
N THR A 498 -12.68 32.89 -36.62
CA THR A 498 -11.65 31.81 -36.61
C THR A 498 -10.45 32.06 -35.70
N GLY A 499 -10.31 33.26 -35.14
CA GLY A 499 -9.41 33.55 -34.02
C GLY A 499 -10.10 33.55 -32.64
N TYR A 500 -11.42 33.31 -32.60
CA TYR A 500 -12.30 33.25 -31.41
C TYR A 500 -13.53 32.33 -31.66
N LYS A 501 -13.27 31.07 -32.09
CA LYS A 501 -14.26 29.98 -32.28
C LYS A 501 -13.89 28.87 -31.32
N PRO A 502 -14.78 28.40 -30.43
CA PRO A 502 -14.28 27.49 -29.43
C PRO A 502 -14.17 25.99 -29.84
N THR A 503 -12.93 25.47 -29.96
CA THR A 503 -12.49 24.05 -29.92
C THR A 503 -13.07 23.24 -28.76
N ALA A 504 -12.92 21.92 -28.77
CA ALA A 504 -13.31 21.09 -27.64
C ALA A 504 -12.48 21.43 -26.37
N ALA A 505 -11.32 22.10 -26.49
CA ALA A 505 -10.60 22.79 -25.42
C ALA A 505 -11.07 24.24 -25.22
N ASP A 506 -11.63 24.91 -26.23
CA ASP A 506 -12.19 26.25 -26.08
C ASP A 506 -13.69 26.22 -25.64
N VAL A 507 -14.30 25.04 -25.56
CA VAL A 507 -15.51 24.67 -24.79
C VAL A 507 -15.22 23.59 -23.71
N GLY A 508 -13.97 23.12 -23.60
CA GLY A 508 -13.40 22.20 -22.57
C GLY A 508 -14.08 20.87 -22.13
N ALA A 509 -13.98 19.69 -22.80
CA ALA A 509 -14.18 18.30 -22.18
C ALA A 509 -13.22 17.05 -22.53
N LEU A 510 -13.45 15.75 -22.25
CA LEU A 510 -12.70 14.63 -22.94
C LEU A 510 -13.59 13.35 -22.97
N PRO A 511 -13.31 12.30 -23.79
CA PRO A 511 -14.23 11.20 -24.10
C PRO A 511 -14.46 10.18 -22.97
N ALA A 512 -15.64 9.55 -22.98
CA ALA A 512 -16.30 8.89 -21.84
C ALA A 512 -15.69 7.56 -21.30
N ALA A 513 -14.63 7.00 -21.89
CA ALA A 513 -14.00 5.74 -21.43
C ALA A 513 -12.46 5.73 -21.49
N GLY A 514 -11.81 6.90 -21.63
CA GLY A 514 -10.35 7.01 -21.59
C GLY A 514 -9.84 6.90 -20.15
N THR A 515 -9.30 5.73 -19.79
CA THR A 515 -8.60 5.50 -18.53
C THR A 515 -7.37 6.40 -18.42
N ALA A 516 -7.15 6.93 -17.21
CA ALA A 516 -5.95 7.63 -16.79
C ALA A 516 -4.73 6.68 -16.71
N ALA A 517 -4.35 6.06 -17.82
CA ALA A 517 -3.17 5.19 -17.90
C ALA A 517 -1.89 5.93 -18.33
N ALA A 518 -1.98 7.21 -18.74
CA ALA A 518 -0.85 7.94 -19.34
C ALA A 518 -0.22 9.04 -18.45
N ALA A 519 -0.84 9.44 -17.34
CA ALA A 519 -0.28 10.47 -16.47
C ALA A 519 0.56 9.84 -15.36
N THR A 520 1.77 9.40 -15.71
CA THR A 520 2.76 8.90 -14.74
C THR A 520 3.41 10.03 -13.94
N LYS A 521 3.31 11.30 -14.37
CA LYS A 521 4.02 12.44 -13.78
C LYS A 521 3.24 13.77 -13.89
N LEU A 522 3.28 14.64 -12.87
CA LEU A 522 2.88 16.05 -12.94
C LEU A 522 3.88 16.82 -13.82
N ALA A 523 3.38 17.55 -14.81
CA ALA A 523 4.20 18.31 -15.76
C ALA A 523 5.14 19.35 -15.12
N THR A 524 4.87 19.79 -13.89
CA THR A 524 5.79 20.57 -13.06
C THR A 524 5.67 20.08 -11.63
N ALA A 525 6.78 19.57 -11.07
CA ALA A 525 6.82 19.04 -9.71
C ALA A 525 6.49 20.14 -8.68
N ARG A 526 5.59 19.86 -7.73
CA ARG A 526 5.20 20.79 -6.67
C ARG A 526 5.97 20.44 -5.40
N THR A 527 6.54 21.41 -4.72
CA THR A 527 7.21 21.16 -3.44
C THR A 527 6.18 20.97 -2.33
N ILE A 528 6.13 19.79 -1.72
CA ILE A 528 5.43 19.56 -0.46
C ILE A 528 6.50 19.64 0.63
N ASN A 529 6.45 20.70 1.44
CA ASN A 529 7.40 20.91 2.53
C ASN A 529 8.89 20.85 2.10
N GLY A 530 9.18 21.52 0.97
CA GLY A 530 10.52 21.60 0.37
C GLY A 530 10.88 20.42 -0.54
N VAL A 531 10.09 19.35 -0.60
CA VAL A 531 10.37 18.15 -1.42
C VAL A 531 9.50 18.16 -2.68
N ALA A 532 10.13 18.14 -3.85
CA ALA A 532 9.45 18.13 -5.14
C ALA A 532 8.67 16.83 -5.35
N PHE A 533 7.36 16.95 -5.57
CA PHE A 533 6.43 15.86 -5.82
C PHE A 533 5.84 16.00 -7.21
N ASP A 534 6.00 14.95 -8.01
CA ASP A 534 5.47 14.88 -9.35
C ASP A 534 4.59 13.64 -9.59
N GLY A 535 4.20 12.91 -8.55
CA GLY A 535 3.24 11.81 -8.67
C GLY A 535 3.77 10.53 -9.34
N THR A 536 5.05 10.47 -9.72
CA THR A 536 5.67 9.24 -10.26
C THR A 536 6.01 8.20 -9.19
N ALA A 537 6.15 8.62 -7.93
CA ALA A 537 6.48 7.77 -6.78
C ALA A 537 5.83 8.32 -5.50
N ASN A 538 5.77 7.48 -4.45
CA ASN A 538 5.36 7.91 -3.11
C ASN A 538 6.30 9.01 -2.59
N ILE A 539 5.75 9.99 -1.88
CA ILE A 539 6.55 11.01 -1.20
C ILE A 539 6.92 10.53 0.23
N SER A 540 8.21 10.41 0.50
CA SER A 540 8.74 10.23 1.86
C SER A 540 9.05 11.58 2.46
N LEU A 541 8.17 12.06 3.34
CA LEU A 541 8.45 13.24 4.15
C LEU A 541 9.24 12.82 5.39
N THR A 542 10.43 13.40 5.56
CA THR A 542 11.19 13.29 6.80
C THR A 542 10.75 14.37 7.79
N PRO A 543 10.93 14.16 9.09
CA PRO A 543 10.60 15.14 10.13
C PRO A 543 11.19 16.53 9.86
N ALA A 544 12.41 16.59 9.32
CA ALA A 544 13.07 17.83 8.91
C ALA A 544 12.28 18.64 7.88
N ASN A 545 11.47 17.99 7.01
CA ASN A 545 10.71 18.66 5.96
C ASN A 545 9.59 19.55 6.51
N ILE A 546 9.08 19.25 7.71
CA ILE A 546 7.97 19.96 8.36
C ILE A 546 8.39 20.72 9.63
N GLY A 547 9.71 20.88 9.86
CA GLY A 547 10.22 21.49 11.08
C GLY A 547 9.97 20.65 12.34
N ALA A 548 9.70 19.35 12.19
CA ALA A 548 9.45 18.42 13.28
C ALA A 548 10.68 17.53 13.55
N LEU A 549 10.83 17.06 14.79
CA LEU A 549 11.86 16.07 15.12
C LEU A 549 11.38 14.63 14.81
N PRO A 550 12.27 13.70 14.42
CA PRO A 550 11.91 12.31 14.12
C PRO A 550 11.33 11.52 15.27
N ALA A 551 10.56 10.48 14.90
CA ALA A 551 9.89 9.51 15.77
C ALA A 551 10.81 8.73 16.73
N ALA A 552 12.11 9.04 16.77
CA ALA A 552 13.01 8.64 17.85
C ALA A 552 13.05 9.65 19.00
N GLY A 553 12.31 10.78 18.96
CA GLY A 553 12.24 11.78 20.03
C GLY A 553 11.46 11.32 21.27
N THR A 554 11.59 10.06 21.67
CA THR A 554 11.29 9.65 23.05
C THR A 554 12.49 10.03 23.93
N ALA A 555 12.29 10.12 25.24
CA ALA A 555 13.37 10.36 26.20
C ALA A 555 14.58 9.39 26.01
N ALA A 556 14.38 8.25 25.35
CA ALA A 556 15.40 7.25 25.04
C ALA A 556 16.44 7.68 23.98
N ALA A 557 16.16 8.64 23.09
CA ALA A 557 17.16 9.15 22.13
C ALA A 557 17.83 10.46 22.58
N ALA A 558 17.36 11.06 23.69
CA ALA A 558 18.00 12.22 24.28
C ALA A 558 19.26 11.76 25.03
N THR A 559 20.43 11.87 24.41
CA THR A 559 21.71 11.64 25.09
C THR A 559 22.04 12.76 26.08
N LYS A 560 21.41 13.95 25.93
CA LYS A 560 21.64 15.14 26.76
C LYS A 560 20.43 16.08 26.79
N LEU A 561 20.10 16.70 27.92
CA LEU A 561 19.18 17.83 28.05
C LEU A 561 19.76 19.07 27.35
N ALA A 562 18.98 19.71 26.49
CA ALA A 562 19.41 20.92 25.75
C ALA A 562 19.85 22.07 26.68
N ALA A 563 19.27 22.15 27.89
CA ALA A 563 19.77 22.97 28.98
C ALA A 563 19.85 22.12 30.25
N ALA A 564 21.05 21.99 30.83
CA ALA A 564 21.25 21.27 32.07
C ALA A 564 20.35 21.86 33.18
N ARG A 565 19.60 21.01 33.86
CA ARG A 565 18.75 21.41 34.99
C ARG A 565 19.50 21.14 36.28
N LYS A 566 19.35 22.01 37.28
CA LYS A 566 19.97 21.78 38.58
C LYS A 566 19.08 20.86 39.41
N ILE A 567 19.61 19.73 39.86
CA ILE A 567 19.00 18.87 40.89
C ILE A 567 19.85 19.05 42.15
N ASN A 568 19.27 19.59 43.23
CA ASN A 568 20.00 20.03 44.44
C ASN A 568 21.28 20.84 44.15
N GLY A 569 21.21 21.75 43.18
CA GLY A 569 22.32 22.63 42.79
C GLY A 569 23.31 22.03 41.78
N VAL A 570 23.31 20.71 41.58
CA VAL A 570 24.19 20.02 40.64
C VAL A 570 23.56 20.02 39.24
N ALA A 571 24.31 20.50 38.24
CA ALA A 571 23.85 20.54 36.86
C ALA A 571 23.76 19.12 36.30
N PHE A 572 22.55 18.71 35.92
CA PHE A 572 22.23 17.42 35.35
C PHE A 572 21.71 17.60 33.94
N ASP A 573 22.34 16.90 33.01
CA ASP A 573 21.95 16.88 31.62
C ASP A 573 21.65 15.48 31.10
N GLY A 574 21.62 14.45 31.94
CA GLY A 574 21.27 13.09 31.53
C GLY A 574 22.36 12.31 30.79
N THR A 575 23.55 12.89 30.58
CA THR A 575 24.67 12.19 29.90
C THR A 575 25.41 11.19 30.78
N LYS A 576 25.25 11.29 32.11
CA LYS A 576 25.88 10.43 33.13
C LYS A 576 24.92 10.29 34.31
N ASP A 577 25.11 9.24 35.12
CA ASP A 577 24.45 9.13 36.41
C ASP A 577 24.76 10.37 37.26
N ILE A 578 23.74 10.84 37.98
CA ILE A 578 23.87 11.99 38.87
C ILE A 578 24.36 11.53 40.24
N ASP A 579 25.53 12.02 40.65
CA ASP A 579 26.01 11.86 42.02
C ASP A 579 25.46 13.01 42.88
N VAL A 580 24.47 12.69 43.73
CA VAL A 580 23.86 13.62 44.69
C VAL A 580 24.48 13.54 46.08
N GLY A 581 25.56 12.78 46.25
CA GLY A 581 26.11 12.34 47.54
C GLY A 581 26.58 13.45 48.50
N ALA A 582 26.72 14.69 48.05
CA ALA A 582 27.11 15.83 48.89
C ALA A 582 26.00 16.89 49.08
N GLY A 583 24.81 16.68 48.51
CA GLY A 583 23.79 17.71 48.33
C GLY A 583 22.59 17.67 49.29
N LEU A 584 22.64 16.89 50.37
CA LEU A 584 21.53 16.80 51.35
C LEU A 584 21.55 17.89 52.43
N GLY A 585 22.56 18.77 52.46
CA GLY A 585 22.69 19.83 53.48
C GLY A 585 23.08 19.33 54.88
N LEU A 586 23.05 18.02 55.12
CA LEU A 586 23.38 17.40 56.41
C LEU A 586 24.84 17.64 56.81
N LYS A 587 25.05 18.51 57.80
CA LYS A 587 26.35 18.78 58.40
C LYS A 587 26.48 18.01 59.71
N LEU A 588 27.45 17.10 59.83
CA LEU A 588 27.75 16.45 61.11
C LEU A 588 28.22 17.51 62.12
N VAL A 589 27.45 17.71 63.18
CA VAL A 589 27.74 18.69 64.25
C VAL A 589 28.34 18.03 65.46
N ALA A 590 27.98 16.77 65.75
CA ALA A 590 28.60 16.01 66.81
C ALA A 590 28.69 14.51 66.51
N LEU A 591 29.74 13.88 67.02
CA LEU A 591 29.93 12.43 67.09
C LEU A 591 30.38 12.07 68.50
N LEU A 592 29.57 11.28 69.19
CA LEU A 592 29.92 10.63 70.44
C LEU A 592 30.09 9.13 70.21
N GLN A 593 31.23 8.59 70.60
CA GLN A 593 31.43 7.14 70.74
C GLN A 593 31.79 6.84 72.18
N THR A 594 30.94 6.07 72.87
CA THR A 594 31.12 5.72 74.28
C THR A 594 30.68 4.30 74.55
N SER A 595 31.20 3.64 75.57
CA SER A 595 30.50 2.50 76.19
C SER A 595 29.49 3.02 77.20
N VAL A 596 28.46 2.23 77.46
CA VAL A 596 27.49 2.48 78.53
C VAL A 596 27.46 1.28 79.47
N HIS A 597 27.35 1.56 80.77
CA HIS A 597 27.47 0.57 81.84
C HIS A 597 26.36 0.76 82.88
N ARG A 598 26.06 -0.28 83.67
CA ARG A 598 25.02 -0.25 84.72
C ARG A 598 25.42 0.54 85.98
N LEU A 599 26.31 1.51 85.83
CA LEU A 599 26.96 2.22 86.95
C LEU A 599 27.71 1.26 87.87
N ASP A 600 28.44 0.32 87.27
CA ASP A 600 29.22 -0.68 87.99
C ASP A 600 30.18 0.01 88.97
N GLU A 601 30.23 -0.50 90.19
CA GLU A 601 31.19 -0.07 91.19
C GLU A 601 32.53 -0.75 90.91
N VAL A 602 33.54 0.05 90.61
CA VAL A 602 34.87 -0.43 90.26
C VAL A 602 35.87 0.11 91.26
N SER A 603 36.60 -0.81 91.90
CA SER A 603 37.67 -0.49 92.84
C SER A 603 38.96 -0.23 92.08
N PHE A 604 39.45 1.01 92.17
CA PHE A 604 40.72 1.42 91.59
C PHE A 604 41.81 1.41 92.64
N LYS A 605 42.90 0.69 92.38
CA LYS A 605 44.11 0.70 93.19
C LYS A 605 45.01 1.88 92.79
N ALA A 606 45.45 2.65 93.77
CA ALA A 606 46.45 3.69 93.52
C ALA A 606 47.83 3.08 93.27
N ILE A 607 48.38 3.31 92.08
CA ILE A 607 49.74 2.86 91.70
C ILE A 607 50.78 3.91 92.12
N ASP A 608 50.44 5.18 91.96
CA ASP A 608 51.22 6.35 92.42
C ASP A 608 50.24 7.50 92.74
N ALA A 609 50.70 8.74 92.89
CA ALA A 609 49.85 9.90 93.24
C ALA A 609 48.99 10.44 92.07
N SER A 610 49.19 9.91 90.86
CA SER A 610 48.55 10.33 89.61
C SER A 610 47.94 9.19 88.81
N THR A 611 48.22 7.94 89.17
CA THR A 611 47.81 6.77 88.40
C THR A 611 46.92 5.85 89.22
N LEU A 612 45.73 5.61 88.71
CA LEU A 612 44.80 4.60 89.24
C LEU A 612 44.71 3.41 88.30
N GLU A 613 44.68 2.20 88.85
CA GLU A 613 44.60 0.94 88.11
C GLU A 613 43.33 0.17 88.50
N ALA A 614 42.63 -0.37 87.51
CA ALA A 614 41.52 -1.29 87.74
C ALA A 614 41.47 -2.36 86.65
N THR A 615 40.93 -3.53 86.99
CA THR A 615 40.71 -4.64 86.06
C THR A 615 39.23 -4.70 85.69
N PHE A 616 38.96 -4.76 84.40
CA PHE A 616 37.62 -4.80 83.82
C PHE A 616 37.47 -6.03 82.95
N SER A 617 36.32 -6.70 83.01
CA SER A 617 36.04 -7.81 82.09
C SER A 617 35.38 -7.28 80.81
N PHE A 618 36.15 -7.16 79.73
CA PHE A 618 35.64 -6.74 78.41
C PHE A 618 35.33 -7.94 77.52
N ASN A 619 34.19 -7.91 76.83
CA ASN A 619 33.87 -8.93 75.81
C ASN A 619 34.80 -8.86 74.59
N SER A 620 35.41 -7.69 74.34
CA SER A 620 36.27 -7.41 73.19
C SER A 620 37.78 -7.29 73.50
N ARG A 621 38.25 -7.79 74.65
CA ARG A 621 39.67 -7.70 75.13
C ARG A 621 40.26 -6.27 75.04
N GLY A 622 39.46 -5.24 75.30
CA GLY A 622 39.90 -3.83 75.29
C GLY A 622 40.15 -3.22 73.91
N ARG A 623 39.69 -3.84 72.81
CA ARG A 623 39.98 -3.40 71.42
C ARG A 623 39.53 -1.99 71.03
N PHE A 624 38.62 -1.37 71.79
CA PHE A 624 38.17 0.00 71.54
C PHE A 624 38.90 1.05 72.38
N ILE A 625 39.76 0.62 73.30
CA ILE A 625 40.51 1.53 74.17
C ILE A 625 41.82 1.90 73.47
N GLU A 626 41.87 3.12 72.96
CA GLU A 626 43.09 3.74 72.43
C GLU A 626 43.82 4.46 73.58
N THR A 627 44.98 3.95 74.00
CA THR A 627 45.80 4.58 75.05
C THR A 627 46.20 6.00 74.65
N GLY A 628 45.99 6.97 75.54
CA GLY A 628 46.22 8.39 75.29
C GLY A 628 45.00 9.16 74.76
N GLU A 629 44.01 8.48 74.19
CA GLU A 629 42.84 9.11 73.56
C GLU A 629 41.53 8.75 74.29
N THR A 630 41.36 7.47 74.63
CA THR A 630 40.17 7.00 75.34
C THR A 630 40.16 7.53 76.76
N LYS A 631 39.02 8.09 77.19
CA LYS A 631 38.83 8.63 78.53
C LYS A 631 37.86 7.75 79.31
N LEU A 632 38.11 7.59 80.60
CA LEU A 632 37.20 6.96 81.51
C LEU A 632 36.41 8.01 82.27
N LEU A 633 35.10 8.01 82.13
CA LEU A 633 34.22 8.88 82.90
C LEU A 633 33.95 8.21 84.26
N LEU A 634 34.48 8.80 85.33
CA LEU A 634 34.24 8.36 86.69
C LEU A 634 33.13 9.20 87.33
N LEU A 635 32.26 8.53 88.06
CA LEU A 635 31.17 9.12 88.81
C LEU A 635 31.40 8.85 90.31
N ASP A 636 30.98 9.78 91.16
CA ASP A 636 31.06 9.61 92.61
C ASP A 636 30.09 8.51 93.07
N GLN A 637 30.32 7.93 94.25
CA GLN A 637 29.41 6.97 94.85
C GLN A 637 28.15 7.63 95.43
N SER A 638 28.19 8.93 95.75
CA SER A 638 27.04 9.64 96.30
C SER A 638 26.12 10.16 95.19
N ALA A 639 24.83 9.78 95.24
CA ALA A 639 23.79 10.30 94.36
C ALA A 639 22.90 11.28 95.13
N THR A 640 22.63 12.46 94.57
CA THR A 640 21.81 13.50 95.25
C THR A 640 20.37 13.57 94.76
N SER A 641 19.99 12.88 93.68
CA SER A 641 18.64 12.91 93.09
C SER A 641 18.54 11.99 91.86
N SER A 642 18.78 10.68 92.03
CA SER A 642 18.84 9.69 90.92
C SER A 642 19.97 9.92 89.90
N ARG A 643 20.82 10.92 90.12
CA ARG A 643 21.97 11.31 89.30
C ARG A 643 23.26 11.23 90.12
N TYR A 644 24.27 10.58 89.58
CA TYR A 644 25.62 10.54 90.14
C TYR A 644 26.43 11.72 89.60
N GLN A 645 27.23 12.36 90.47
CA GLN A 645 28.02 13.51 90.07
C GLN A 645 29.29 13.06 89.32
N PRO A 646 29.62 13.64 88.16
CA PRO A 646 30.88 13.37 87.49
C PRO A 646 32.08 13.77 88.37
N VAL A 647 32.97 12.83 88.63
CA VAL A 647 34.28 13.09 89.26
C VAL A 647 35.22 13.70 88.22
N GLY A 648 35.16 13.20 86.99
CA GLY A 648 35.98 13.68 85.88
C GLY A 648 36.11 12.64 84.77
N LYS A 649 36.72 13.06 83.68
CA LYS A 649 37.09 12.21 82.54
C LYS A 649 38.61 12.06 82.53
N PHE A 650 39.09 10.85 82.71
CA PHE A 650 40.52 10.58 82.91
C PHE A 650 41.07 9.73 81.78
N VAL A 651 42.16 10.16 81.15
CA VAL A 651 42.74 9.47 80.00
C VAL A 651 43.27 8.11 80.43
N VAL A 652 42.93 7.06 79.68
CA VAL A 652 43.52 5.73 79.84
C VAL A 652 44.95 5.77 79.30
N THR A 653 45.93 5.54 80.18
CA THR A 653 47.36 5.62 79.86
C THR A 653 47.99 4.27 79.57
N SER A 654 47.38 3.17 80.02
CA SER A 654 47.85 1.82 79.67
C SER A 654 46.70 0.82 79.67
N VAL A 655 46.80 -0.18 78.80
CA VAL A 655 45.90 -1.34 78.73
C VAL A 655 46.75 -2.60 78.68
N SER A 656 46.45 -3.58 79.51
CA SER A 656 47.14 -4.86 79.58
C SER A 656 46.13 -6.00 79.72
N ALA A 657 46.08 -6.88 78.71
CA ALA A 657 45.27 -8.10 78.75
C ALA A 657 46.19 -9.33 79.02
N PRO A 658 45.80 -10.27 79.89
CA PRO A 658 46.52 -11.52 80.13
C PRO A 658 46.50 -12.41 78.87
N ALA A 659 47.49 -13.31 78.75
CA ALA A 659 47.65 -14.18 77.58
C ALA A 659 46.61 -15.31 77.47
N SER A 660 45.90 -15.64 78.55
CA SER A 660 44.80 -16.62 78.58
C SER A 660 43.52 -16.09 77.94
N ASP A 661 42.58 -16.98 77.59
CA ASP A 661 41.25 -16.61 77.04
C ASP A 661 40.29 -15.96 78.06
N THR A 662 40.86 -15.29 79.06
CA THR A 662 40.11 -14.57 80.09
C THR A 662 39.77 -13.16 79.57
N LYS A 663 38.53 -12.73 79.80
CA LYS A 663 38.00 -11.41 79.36
C LYS A 663 38.53 -10.23 80.18
N ASP A 664 39.30 -10.50 81.23
CA ASP A 664 39.80 -9.50 82.17
C ASP A 664 40.95 -8.70 81.56
N THR A 665 40.83 -7.37 81.53
CA THR A 665 41.85 -6.44 81.05
C THR A 665 42.11 -5.41 82.12
N THR A 666 43.37 -5.26 82.49
CA THR A 666 43.81 -4.23 83.43
C THR A 666 44.09 -2.94 82.68
N ILE A 667 43.54 -1.83 83.16
CA ILE A 667 43.80 -0.51 82.62
C ILE A 667 44.34 0.42 83.70
N ARG A 668 45.11 1.42 83.27
CA ARG A 668 45.52 2.54 84.13
C ARG A 668 44.99 3.84 83.56
N ILE A 669 44.55 4.73 84.44
CA ILE A 669 44.10 6.08 84.09
C ILE A 669 44.99 7.12 84.75
N ASN A 670 45.19 8.24 84.06
CA ASN A 670 45.83 9.43 84.62
C ASN A 670 44.80 10.28 85.37
N TYR A 671 44.82 10.19 86.70
CA TYR A 671 44.06 11.05 87.61
C TYR A 671 45.04 11.73 88.58
N PRO A 672 45.59 12.91 88.22
CA PRO A 672 46.47 13.67 89.09
C PRO A 672 45.79 14.05 90.41
N SER A 673 46.48 13.85 91.54
CA SER A 673 46.02 14.25 92.87
C SER A 673 44.70 13.60 93.31
N HIS A 674 44.48 12.32 92.97
CA HIS A 674 43.25 11.58 93.30
C HIS A 674 43.00 11.36 94.80
N GLY A 675 43.97 11.67 95.67
CA GLY A 675 43.82 11.66 97.13
C GLY A 675 43.67 10.27 97.76
N VAL A 676 44.18 9.22 97.10
CA VAL A 676 44.15 7.83 97.60
C VAL A 676 45.58 7.42 97.93
N THR A 677 45.82 6.84 99.10
CA THR A 677 47.15 6.36 99.48
C THR A 677 47.61 5.25 98.53
N THR A 678 48.87 5.34 98.06
CA THR A 678 49.46 4.33 97.16
C THR A 678 49.33 2.91 97.73
N GLY A 679 48.87 1.98 96.90
CA GLY A 679 48.59 0.59 97.28
C GLY A 679 47.16 0.35 97.80
N SER A 680 46.46 1.39 98.27
CA SER A 680 45.05 1.32 98.67
C SER A 680 44.11 1.45 97.49
N THR A 681 42.86 1.01 97.67
CA THR A 681 41.81 1.09 96.66
C THR A 681 40.78 2.17 97.01
N LYS A 682 40.26 2.86 95.99
CA LYS A 682 39.06 3.70 96.09
C LYS A 682 38.07 3.25 95.03
N THR A 683 36.81 3.10 95.44
CA THR A 683 35.74 2.64 94.57
C THR A 683 35.04 3.83 93.94
N PHE A 684 34.80 3.75 92.63
CA PHE A 684 34.06 4.75 91.85
C PHE A 684 32.95 4.05 91.09
N ARG A 685 31.94 4.81 90.65
CA ARG A 685 30.97 4.31 89.67
C ARG A 685 31.41 4.64 88.27
N LEU A 686 31.16 3.72 87.36
CA LEU A 686 31.55 3.87 85.97
C LEU A 686 30.47 4.61 85.16
N GLY A 687 30.81 5.78 84.62
CA GLY A 687 29.97 6.49 83.65
C GLY A 687 30.12 5.97 82.22
N GLY A 688 31.26 5.34 81.91
CA GLY A 688 31.56 4.68 80.64
C GLY A 688 32.95 5.02 80.10
N PHE A 689 33.38 4.26 79.09
CA PHE A 689 34.56 4.53 78.30
C PHE A 689 34.19 5.44 77.14
N ILE A 690 34.75 6.65 77.11
CA ILE A 690 34.57 7.61 76.05
C ILE A 690 35.69 7.40 75.03
N TYR A 691 35.33 6.86 73.86
CA TYR A 691 36.27 6.59 72.78
C TYR A 691 36.48 7.82 71.89
N ARG A 692 35.40 8.54 71.55
CA ARG A 692 35.46 9.79 70.78
C ARG A 692 34.41 10.78 71.23
N GLU A 693 34.81 12.04 71.30
CA GLU A 693 33.95 13.20 71.52
C GLU A 693 34.33 14.26 70.49
N VAL A 694 33.52 14.40 69.45
CA VAL A 694 33.72 15.41 68.41
C VAL A 694 32.50 16.32 68.42
N GLY A 695 32.69 17.62 68.65
CA GLY A 695 31.60 18.59 68.68
C GLY A 695 30.58 18.40 69.82
N CYS A 696 30.91 17.58 70.82
CA CYS A 696 30.09 17.32 72.00
C CYS A 696 30.92 16.95 73.23
N SER A 697 30.27 16.95 74.39
CA SER A 697 30.74 16.39 75.66
C SER A 697 29.68 15.44 76.19
N PHE A 698 30.06 14.19 76.48
CA PHE A 698 29.25 13.21 77.19
C PHE A 698 29.19 13.57 78.67
N ASP A 699 28.00 13.81 79.18
CA ASP A 699 27.79 14.27 80.56
C ASP A 699 27.53 13.10 81.52
N GLY A 700 27.52 11.88 80.99
CA GLY A 700 27.34 10.65 81.73
C GLY A 700 25.88 10.32 82.04
N HIS A 701 25.72 9.34 82.91
CA HIS A 701 24.43 8.80 83.32
C HIS A 701 23.64 9.81 84.17
N VAL A 702 22.34 9.91 83.90
CA VAL A 702 21.44 10.88 84.55
C VAL A 702 20.35 10.21 85.38
N SER A 703 19.82 9.05 84.96
CA SER A 703 18.77 8.34 85.70
C SER A 703 18.66 6.88 85.25
N THR A 704 18.31 6.00 86.18
CA THR A 704 17.97 4.59 85.91
C THR A 704 16.48 4.39 86.19
N VAL A 705 15.74 3.82 85.24
CA VAL A 705 14.33 3.46 85.43
C VAL A 705 14.19 1.94 85.41
N ALA A 706 13.63 1.38 86.48
CA ALA A 706 13.30 -0.04 86.64
C ALA A 706 14.46 -1.03 86.40
N ASN A 707 15.73 -0.61 86.53
CA ASN A 707 16.95 -1.40 86.28
C ASN A 707 17.17 -1.89 84.84
N VAL A 708 16.35 -1.43 83.88
CA VAL A 708 16.40 -1.84 82.45
C VAL A 708 16.59 -0.67 81.48
N THR A 709 16.29 0.58 81.89
CA THR A 709 16.52 1.78 81.06
C THR A 709 17.52 2.71 81.72
N PHE A 710 18.57 3.06 80.98
CA PHE A 710 19.63 3.95 81.44
C PHE A 710 19.64 5.20 80.58
N ALA A 711 19.38 6.35 81.20
CA ALA A 711 19.30 7.64 80.54
C ALA A 711 20.62 8.40 80.66
N TYR A 712 21.09 8.95 79.55
CA TYR A 712 22.33 9.67 79.45
C TYR A 712 22.12 11.02 78.76
N LEU A 713 23.02 11.96 79.04
CA LEU A 713 23.06 13.25 78.36
C LEU A 713 24.38 13.44 77.64
N MET A 714 24.31 14.12 76.50
CA MET A 714 25.45 14.77 75.88
C MET A 714 25.10 16.23 75.56
N THR A 715 26.07 17.10 75.80
CA THR A 715 25.99 18.52 75.47
C THR A 715 26.80 18.78 74.20
N LEU A 716 26.19 19.44 73.22
CA LEU A 716 26.82 19.84 71.97
C LEU A 716 27.68 21.09 72.19
N SER A 717 28.88 21.11 71.59
CA SER A 717 29.77 22.27 71.64
C SER A 717 29.12 23.49 70.97
N ASN A 718 28.40 23.26 69.87
CA ASN A 718 27.64 24.27 69.13
C ASN A 718 26.13 23.98 69.21
N ALA A 719 25.32 25.04 69.21
CA ALA A 719 23.86 24.89 69.14
C ALA A 719 23.44 24.49 67.71
N LEU A 720 22.46 23.60 67.63
CA LEU A 720 21.80 23.20 66.38
C LEU A 720 20.91 24.34 65.85
N SER A 721 20.74 24.40 64.53
CA SER A 721 19.95 25.45 63.87
C SER A 721 18.46 25.45 64.27
N SER A 722 17.88 24.28 64.59
CA SER A 722 16.49 24.15 65.04
C SER A 722 16.26 22.99 66.01
N LYS A 723 15.04 22.88 66.53
CA LYS A 723 14.53 21.66 67.17
C LYS A 723 14.10 20.67 66.08
N ASN A 724 14.33 19.37 66.28
CA ASN A 724 14.03 18.24 65.38
C ASN A 724 15.05 17.98 64.25
N VAL A 725 16.33 18.26 64.48
CA VAL A 725 17.36 17.85 63.51
C VAL A 725 17.56 16.32 63.51
N PRO A 726 18.04 15.72 62.41
CA PRO A 726 18.27 14.27 62.36
C PRO A 726 19.37 13.83 63.34
N ILE A 727 19.02 12.89 64.21
CA ILE A 727 19.96 12.21 65.10
C ILE A 727 20.01 10.75 64.67
N MET A 728 21.20 10.25 64.38
CA MET A 728 21.44 8.83 64.16
C MET A 728 22.12 8.25 65.39
N ALA A 729 21.54 7.20 65.96
CA ALA A 729 22.15 6.45 67.05
C ALA A 729 22.24 4.97 66.67
N SER A 730 23.38 4.37 66.96
CA SER A 730 23.63 2.95 66.71
C SER A 730 24.49 2.38 67.83
N SER A 731 24.12 1.22 68.36
CA SER A 731 24.95 0.43 69.27
C SER A 731 25.50 -0.78 68.56
N THR A 732 26.70 -1.17 68.94
CA THR A 732 27.27 -2.48 68.61
C THR A 732 27.54 -3.21 69.92
N SER A 733 26.97 -4.40 70.07
CA SER A 733 27.27 -5.35 71.15
C SER A 733 27.71 -6.66 70.50
N ASP A 734 29.00 -6.78 70.20
CA ASP A 734 29.53 -7.93 69.47
C ASP A 734 30.51 -8.73 70.33
N VAL A 735 30.40 -10.06 70.26
CA VAL A 735 31.44 -10.99 70.71
C VAL A 735 32.52 -11.07 69.62
N TYR A 736 33.70 -10.48 69.89
CA TYR A 736 34.80 -10.47 68.91
C TYR A 736 35.69 -11.71 69.00
N THR A 737 35.48 -12.71 68.13
CA THR A 737 36.52 -13.74 67.88
C THR A 737 37.61 -13.17 66.96
N TYR A 738 38.88 -13.20 67.40
CA TYR A 738 40.02 -12.79 66.56
C TYR A 738 40.66 -14.03 65.95
N ASN A 739 40.60 -14.17 64.62
CA ASN A 739 41.38 -15.17 63.91
C ASN A 739 42.61 -14.50 63.31
N ASN A 740 43.79 -14.85 63.82
CA ASN A 740 45.06 -14.21 63.50
C ASN A 740 45.61 -14.57 62.10
N THR A 741 44.83 -15.25 61.26
CA THR A 741 45.31 -15.88 60.02
C THR A 741 45.12 -15.00 58.78
N TYR A 742 44.19 -14.03 58.76
CA TYR A 742 43.90 -13.26 57.53
C TYR A 742 43.55 -11.78 57.72
N GLY A 743 43.66 -11.23 58.93
CA GLY A 743 43.30 -9.82 59.21
C GLY A 743 41.81 -9.49 59.00
N THR A 744 40.98 -10.49 58.67
CA THR A 744 39.54 -10.36 58.45
C THR A 744 38.79 -10.34 59.78
N ARG A 745 37.94 -9.32 59.96
CA ARG A 745 37.03 -9.22 61.10
C ARG A 745 35.65 -9.67 60.70
N THR A 746 35.16 -10.74 61.32
CA THR A 746 33.75 -11.13 61.26
C THR A 746 33.04 -10.45 62.41
N LEU A 747 32.13 -9.53 62.09
CA LEU A 747 31.18 -8.95 63.04
C LEU A 747 29.98 -9.90 63.07
N ALA A 748 29.88 -10.73 64.10
CA ALA A 748 28.65 -11.44 64.41
C ALA A 748 27.88 -10.56 65.39
N THR A 749 26.77 -9.97 64.96
CA THR A 749 25.86 -9.27 65.85
C THR A 749 25.15 -10.32 66.70
N ASP A 750 25.41 -10.33 67.99
CA ASP A 750 24.53 -11.06 68.91
C ASP A 750 23.16 -10.39 68.87
N ASN A 751 22.14 -11.23 68.87
CA ASN A 751 20.73 -10.91 68.65
C ASN A 751 20.12 -10.19 69.87
N HIS A 752 20.81 -9.18 70.40
CA HIS A 752 20.41 -8.38 71.55
C HIS A 752 19.66 -7.15 71.03
N ALA A 753 18.32 -7.18 71.15
CA ALA A 753 17.46 -6.06 70.74
C ALA A 753 17.61 -4.88 71.72
N MET A 754 18.71 -4.14 71.60
CA MET A 754 18.94 -2.91 72.33
C MET A 754 18.21 -1.77 71.61
N VAL A 755 17.30 -1.11 72.32
CA VAL A 755 16.60 0.05 71.78
C VAL A 755 17.32 1.31 72.26
N ILE A 756 17.83 2.10 71.32
CA ILE A 756 18.37 3.42 71.60
C ILE A 756 17.35 4.45 71.17
N ASN A 757 16.91 5.25 72.14
CA ASN A 757 16.07 6.42 71.87
C ASN A 757 16.92 7.66 72.13
N ALA A 758 17.30 8.39 71.09
CA ALA A 758 17.97 9.68 71.21
C ALA A 758 16.97 10.80 70.88
N GLU A 759 16.86 11.78 71.77
CA GLU A 759 15.94 12.89 71.67
C GLU A 759 16.70 14.22 71.90
N GLN A 760 16.39 15.20 71.07
CA GLN A 760 16.87 16.56 71.27
C GLN A 760 16.08 17.25 72.39
N VAL A 761 16.71 17.44 73.55
CA VAL A 761 16.11 18.12 74.71
C VAL A 761 15.97 19.62 74.42
N ASN A 762 17.04 20.21 73.87
CA ASN A 762 17.10 21.60 73.41
C ASN A 762 18.18 21.73 72.31
N THR A 763 18.46 22.93 71.81
CA THR A 763 19.43 23.13 70.71
C THR A 763 20.87 22.75 71.06
N LYS A 764 21.21 22.53 72.34
CA LYS A 764 22.55 22.13 72.80
C LYS A 764 22.60 20.81 73.54
N THR A 765 21.48 20.14 73.82
CA THR A 765 21.48 18.95 74.66
C THR A 765 20.71 17.83 73.97
N ILE A 766 21.38 16.69 73.82
CA ILE A 766 20.78 15.43 73.37
C ILE A 766 20.68 14.51 74.57
N SER A 767 19.47 14.02 74.83
CA SER A 767 19.23 12.92 75.76
C SER A 767 19.20 11.64 74.97
N PHE A 768 19.79 10.59 75.49
CA PHE A 768 19.64 9.27 74.90
C PHE A 768 19.51 8.20 75.96
N ASN A 769 18.59 7.29 75.70
CA ASN A 769 18.29 6.18 76.58
C ASN A 769 18.72 4.89 75.91
N VAL A 770 19.35 4.03 76.68
CA VAL A 770 19.68 2.67 76.27
C VAL A 770 18.81 1.73 77.09
N VAL A 771 17.98 0.94 76.40
CA VAL A 771 17.07 -0.04 77.00
C VAL A 771 17.58 -1.45 76.74
N ASP A 772 17.69 -2.25 77.80
CA ASP A 772 17.80 -3.70 77.67
C ASP A 772 16.40 -4.30 77.62
N ASN A 773 16.08 -5.02 76.55
CA ASN A 773 14.83 -5.76 76.45
C ASN A 773 14.96 -7.22 76.91
N ASN A 774 16.13 -7.66 77.37
CA ASN A 774 16.33 -9.00 77.92
C ASN A 774 16.46 -8.93 79.45
N THR A 775 15.66 -9.70 80.17
CA THR A 775 15.64 -9.68 81.64
C THR A 775 16.73 -10.53 82.29
N ASP A 776 17.55 -11.26 81.52
CA ASP A 776 18.36 -12.36 82.07
C ASP A 776 19.88 -12.14 82.19
N GLU A 777 20.52 -11.16 81.55
CA GLU A 777 21.96 -10.87 81.79
C GLU A 777 22.32 -9.39 81.64
N ALA A 778 23.39 -8.94 82.31
CA ALA A 778 23.72 -7.53 82.50
C ALA A 778 24.06 -6.76 81.21
N LEU A 779 23.39 -5.62 80.97
CA LEU A 779 23.75 -4.60 79.97
C LEU A 779 25.26 -4.35 79.87
N ARG A 780 25.86 -4.71 78.73
CA ARG A 780 27.23 -4.35 78.36
C ARG A 780 27.24 -3.94 76.88
N VAL A 781 27.16 -2.63 76.62
CA VAL A 781 27.37 -2.10 75.26
C VAL A 781 28.85 -1.81 75.09
N ASP A 782 29.50 -2.58 74.23
CA ASP A 782 30.92 -2.41 73.92
C ASP A 782 31.18 -1.02 73.29
N MET A 783 30.30 -0.58 72.38
CA MET A 783 30.35 0.76 71.81
C MET A 783 28.96 1.25 71.36
N LEU A 784 28.58 2.43 71.84
CA LEU A 784 27.44 3.24 71.42
C LEU A 784 27.98 4.42 70.61
N THR A 785 27.45 4.59 69.40
CA THR A 785 27.76 5.73 68.52
C THR A 785 26.52 6.60 68.34
N ILE A 786 26.65 7.90 68.58
CA ILE A 786 25.62 8.91 68.34
C ILE A 786 26.19 9.97 67.41
N MET A 787 25.54 10.17 66.28
CA MET A 787 25.83 11.19 65.30
C MET A 787 24.67 12.18 65.23
N VAL A 788 24.99 13.46 65.37
CA VAL A 788 24.01 14.55 65.28
C VAL A 788 24.31 15.36 64.05
N TYR A 789 23.33 15.45 63.15
CA TYR A 789 23.41 16.25 61.94
C TYR A 789 22.57 17.51 62.10
N ASP A 790 23.05 18.60 61.51
CA ASP A 790 22.29 19.85 61.34
C ASP A 790 21.96 19.99 59.85
N ILE A 791 20.75 20.45 59.53
CA ILE A 791 20.27 20.59 58.13
C ILE A 791 20.48 22.02 57.65
#